data_AF-A0A1Z5JF49-F1
#
_entry.id   AF-A0A1Z5JF49-F1
#
_cell.length_a   1.000
_cell.length_b   1.000
_cell.length_c   1.000
_cell.angle_alpha   90.00
_cell.angle_beta   90.00
_cell.angle_gamma   90.00
#
_symmetry.space_group_name_H-M   'P 1'
#
loop_
_entity.id
_entity.type
_entity.pdbx_description
1 polymer ?
#
loop_
_entity_poly.entity_id
_entity_poly.type
_entity_poly.pdbx_seq_one_letter_code
_entity_poly.pdbx_strand_id
1 'polypeptide(L)'
;MKLLTVLLTGTFVIGLNTTSFDDTAFLWERKVLALRDRIEYEFTIRCDSLAACEGKNYHECDSELPNPTCPFTNDTLEGCGEGCSGWMDETTSIYRPPPNRTLTDQRLIEDICLGRVVADWFKDQLQQDDELGVKPWAAYFGSKEGAFQIVPGRPSKVCDAYDCTTRDWYGGVSGGARNVVLVLDKSGSMGQGQRFGLMKAAAARVINTLTPSDRVAVVFFDKAVNALADQGQYLLPATKENKQILVSLIEKEEKGDGTDMYGGLKKAFDILDDSRDNGVAVNCNSAILFISDGIVKPSDTDGPDMLKGMVEERIKNATARGNPLKLFTYSVTNGEETEESNHPFLAELACLVDGFWAPIQSDKDIVAAMSGYNLVFAAGLSSSENSQRTAWTEPYEFWNGEIGITVSAAVYDRSVTPARYIGVVGIDILQKPLIGAFVDADEAISRLARRSIESCPRFTATPCELEAIRYATGGSQCSPASECLENIQQAVLPLCPPASLLPTNLKENNNMEGLTYQERGCCGCAVLPTLPPFMNVVTATPTRSPVVTSAAPTTPPSLRPTSKPTLIPTAVPVVAAPLPPSEPSKEEKTSSAPNPQEETPWDIIILGISGGATGCIVGFVCYIFRRVVEQWIELLVARINNWIGRMVDWIGRMVNWIGRMVN
;
A
#
# COMPACT_ATOMS: atom_id res chain seq x y z
N MET A 1 -14.94 58.26 -0.72
CA MET A 1 -14.61 58.77 0.62
C MET A 1 -15.70 58.28 1.56
N LYS A 2 -15.49 57.41 2.54
CA LYS A 2 -14.25 56.79 3.03
C LYS A 2 -14.67 55.59 3.90
N LEU A 3 -14.04 54.44 3.62
CA LEU A 3 -13.63 53.39 4.56
C LEU A 3 -14.13 53.56 6.00
N LEU A 4 -15.23 52.90 6.38
CA LEU A 4 -15.43 52.44 7.77
C LEU A 4 -16.60 51.46 7.92
N THR A 5 -16.61 50.36 7.15
CA THR A 5 -17.58 49.26 7.39
C THR A 5 -17.07 47.89 6.93
N VAL A 6 -15.77 47.60 7.10
CA VAL A 6 -15.17 46.27 6.79
C VAL A 6 -14.18 45.85 7.89
N LEU A 7 -14.53 46.01 9.17
CA LEU A 7 -13.67 45.61 10.28
C LEU A 7 -14.38 44.74 11.33
N LEU A 8 -15.42 44.01 10.93
CA LEU A 8 -16.09 42.98 11.75
C LEU A 8 -16.61 41.81 10.88
N THR A 9 -15.80 41.36 9.93
CA THR A 9 -15.91 39.99 9.44
C THR A 9 -14.64 39.31 9.89
N GLY A 10 -14.77 38.43 10.89
CA GLY A 10 -13.72 37.50 11.21
C GLY A 10 -13.22 36.85 9.92
N THR A 11 -11.93 36.57 9.88
CA THR A 11 -11.38 35.54 9.01
C THR A 11 -12.16 34.26 9.28
N PHE A 12 -13.27 34.09 8.58
CA PHE A 12 -13.79 32.77 8.25
C PHE A 12 -12.66 32.19 7.41
N VAL A 13 -11.79 31.44 8.07
CA VAL A 13 -11.21 30.26 7.45
C VAL A 13 -12.42 29.57 6.84
N ILE A 14 -12.48 29.50 5.52
CA ILE A 14 -13.43 28.64 4.83
C ILE A 14 -12.94 27.24 5.16
N GLY A 15 -13.22 26.81 6.39
CA GLY A 15 -12.93 25.48 6.84
C GLY A 15 -13.74 24.58 5.94
N LEU A 16 -13.10 23.53 5.41
CA LEU A 16 -13.79 22.30 5.09
C LEU A 16 -14.90 22.12 6.12
N ASN A 17 -16.12 21.78 5.70
CA ASN A 17 -17.13 21.32 6.64
C ASN A 17 -16.57 20.03 7.26
N THR A 18 -15.81 20.16 8.36
CA THR A 18 -14.89 19.14 8.88
C THR A 18 -15.65 17.87 9.21
N THR A 19 -16.88 18.00 9.69
CA THR A 19 -17.82 16.90 9.93
C THR A 19 -18.11 16.11 8.66
N SER A 20 -18.50 16.77 7.57
CA SER A 20 -18.77 16.10 6.27
C SER A 20 -17.54 15.38 5.69
N PHE A 21 -16.33 15.91 5.94
CA PHE A 21 -15.07 15.27 5.55
C PHE A 21 -14.77 14.04 6.39
N ASP A 22 -14.81 14.17 7.70
CA ASP A 22 -14.49 13.06 8.59
C ASP A 22 -15.52 11.92 8.44
N ASP A 23 -16.80 12.25 8.23
CA ASP A 23 -17.86 11.27 7.93
C ASP A 23 -17.60 10.53 6.60
N THR A 24 -17.18 11.25 5.56
CA THR A 24 -16.85 10.66 4.24
C THR A 24 -15.64 9.73 4.35
N ALA A 25 -14.57 10.19 5.00
CA ALA A 25 -13.37 9.39 5.23
C ALA A 25 -13.72 8.11 6.02
N PHE A 26 -14.47 8.26 7.12
CA PHE A 26 -14.88 7.14 7.95
C PHE A 26 -15.77 6.14 7.21
N LEU A 27 -16.67 6.60 6.33
CA LEU A 27 -17.48 5.70 5.49
C LEU A 27 -16.60 4.80 4.63
N TRP A 28 -15.61 5.38 3.94
CA TRP A 28 -14.70 4.65 3.06
C TRP A 28 -13.77 3.71 3.83
N GLU A 29 -13.26 4.17 4.97
CA GLU A 29 -12.48 3.34 5.90
C GLU A 29 -13.30 2.11 6.34
N ARG A 30 -14.56 2.31 6.72
CA ARG A 30 -15.47 1.21 7.07
C ARG A 30 -15.73 0.26 5.89
N LYS A 31 -15.92 0.79 4.68
CA LYS A 31 -16.13 -0.04 3.48
C LYS A 31 -14.90 -0.91 3.16
N VAL A 32 -13.69 -0.36 3.23
CA VAL A 32 -12.48 -1.15 2.96
C VAL A 32 -12.21 -2.18 4.06
N LEU A 33 -12.51 -1.87 5.31
CA LEU A 33 -12.43 -2.82 6.42
C LEU A 33 -13.45 -3.95 6.25
N ALA A 34 -14.67 -3.66 5.77
CA ALA A 34 -15.66 -4.69 5.44
C ALA A 34 -15.20 -5.59 4.28
N LEU A 35 -14.56 -5.03 3.25
CA LEU A 35 -13.95 -5.82 2.17
C LEU A 35 -12.81 -6.71 2.70
N ARG A 36 -11.95 -6.18 3.59
CA ARG A 36 -10.90 -6.97 4.25
C ARG A 36 -11.52 -8.14 5.01
N ASP A 37 -12.48 -7.87 5.88
CA ASP A 37 -13.12 -8.89 6.72
C ASP A 37 -13.77 -9.99 5.86
N ARG A 38 -14.33 -9.61 4.70
CA ARG A 38 -14.86 -10.55 3.71
C ARG A 38 -13.76 -11.46 3.14
N ILE A 39 -12.61 -10.91 2.74
CA ILE A 39 -11.48 -11.70 2.24
C ILE A 39 -10.91 -12.61 3.32
N GLU A 40 -10.76 -12.13 4.56
CA GLU A 40 -10.24 -12.95 5.66
C GLU A 40 -11.17 -14.12 5.98
N TYR A 41 -12.49 -13.88 6.00
CA TYR A 41 -13.47 -14.95 6.16
C TYR A 41 -13.34 -16.00 5.04
N GLU A 42 -13.30 -15.56 3.78
CA GLU A 42 -13.17 -16.46 2.63
C GLU A 42 -11.83 -17.20 2.63
N PHE A 43 -10.77 -16.61 3.19
CA PHE A 43 -9.49 -17.28 3.37
C PHE A 43 -9.60 -18.51 4.29
N THR A 44 -10.43 -18.46 5.34
CA THR A 44 -10.61 -19.57 6.27
C THR A 44 -11.27 -20.79 5.64
N ILE A 45 -12.10 -20.58 4.62
CA ILE A 45 -12.83 -21.64 3.88
C ILE A 45 -12.29 -21.86 2.46
N ARG A 46 -11.17 -21.22 2.10
CA ARG A 46 -10.66 -21.17 0.72
C ARG A 46 -10.47 -22.55 0.09
N CYS A 47 -10.06 -23.54 0.88
CA CYS A 47 -9.79 -24.88 0.37
C CYS A 47 -11.07 -25.57 -0.13
N ASP A 48 -12.23 -25.22 0.43
CA ASP A 48 -13.53 -25.76 0.02
C ASP A 48 -14.05 -25.07 -1.26
N SER A 49 -13.60 -23.83 -1.54
CA SER A 49 -14.06 -23.03 -2.67
C SER A 49 -13.15 -23.13 -3.91
N LEU A 50 -11.99 -23.81 -3.82
CA LEU A 50 -11.05 -23.97 -4.95
C LEU A 50 -11.68 -24.63 -6.17
N ALA A 51 -12.51 -25.67 -6.01
CA ALA A 51 -13.18 -26.31 -7.14
C ALA A 51 -14.15 -25.35 -7.86
N ALA A 52 -14.74 -24.38 -7.14
CA ALA A 52 -15.61 -23.37 -7.73
C ALA A 52 -14.84 -22.29 -8.50
N CYS A 53 -13.51 -22.34 -8.49
CA CYS A 53 -12.60 -21.47 -9.24
C CYS A 53 -12.46 -21.86 -10.71
N GLU A 54 -12.66 -23.14 -11.03
CA GLU A 54 -12.62 -23.65 -12.41
C GLU A 54 -13.58 -22.85 -13.31
N GLY A 55 -13.09 -22.39 -14.45
CA GLY A 55 -13.89 -21.71 -15.47
C GLY A 55 -14.42 -20.31 -15.12
N LYS A 56 -14.13 -19.80 -13.92
CA LYS A 56 -14.71 -18.55 -13.42
C LYS A 56 -13.66 -17.49 -13.08
N ASN A 57 -12.50 -17.57 -13.74
CA ASN A 57 -11.46 -16.55 -13.71
C ASN A 57 -11.28 -15.95 -15.10
N TYR A 58 -10.94 -14.67 -15.11
CA TYR A 58 -10.74 -13.89 -16.33
C TYR A 58 -9.34 -13.30 -16.30
N HIS A 59 -8.46 -13.80 -17.17
CA HIS A 59 -7.12 -13.27 -17.35
C HIS A 59 -7.19 -11.88 -17.98
N GLU A 60 -6.35 -10.95 -17.52
CA GLU A 60 -6.32 -9.57 -18.01
C GLU A 60 -6.09 -9.41 -19.52
N CYS A 61 -5.58 -10.45 -20.18
CA CYS A 61 -5.23 -10.38 -21.59
C CYS A 61 -5.92 -11.38 -22.48
N ASP A 62 -6.20 -12.57 -21.98
CA ASP A 62 -6.67 -13.65 -22.85
C ASP A 62 -8.17 -13.85 -22.72
N SER A 63 -8.80 -13.28 -21.68
CA SER A 63 -10.18 -13.62 -21.37
C SER A 63 -11.24 -12.75 -22.02
N GLU A 64 -12.29 -13.41 -22.51
CA GLU A 64 -13.55 -12.76 -22.86
C GLU A 64 -14.37 -12.50 -21.59
N LEU A 65 -14.72 -11.23 -21.35
CA LEU A 65 -15.55 -10.85 -20.21
C LEU A 65 -17.02 -11.23 -20.49
N PRO A 66 -17.78 -11.67 -19.48
CA PRO A 66 -19.14 -12.16 -19.68
C PRO A 66 -20.17 -11.06 -19.96
N ASN A 67 -20.05 -9.90 -19.33
CA ASN A 67 -20.99 -8.77 -19.48
C ASN A 67 -20.26 -7.42 -19.68
N PRO A 68 -19.37 -7.28 -20.69
CA PRO A 68 -18.62 -6.06 -20.90
C PRO A 68 -19.54 -4.93 -21.37
N THR A 69 -19.39 -3.78 -20.74
CA THR A 69 -20.04 -2.51 -21.09
C THR A 69 -18.99 -1.50 -21.53
N CYS A 70 -19.43 -0.51 -22.32
CA CYS A 70 -18.58 0.61 -22.71
C CYS A 70 -19.01 1.89 -21.98
N PRO A 71 -18.29 2.30 -20.92
CA PRO A 71 -18.71 3.44 -20.08
C PRO A 71 -18.27 4.81 -20.61
N PHE A 72 -17.32 4.89 -21.55
CA PHE A 72 -16.73 6.16 -22.02
C PHE A 72 -17.13 6.53 -23.47
N THR A 73 -18.41 6.42 -23.81
CA THR A 73 -18.92 6.60 -25.18
C THR A 73 -19.19 8.06 -25.60
N ASN A 74 -18.55 9.06 -25.01
CA ASN A 74 -18.69 10.43 -25.52
C ASN A 74 -17.66 10.67 -26.63
N ASP A 75 -18.23 10.85 -27.83
CA ASP A 75 -17.63 11.24 -29.11
C ASP A 75 -16.87 10.15 -29.90
N THR A 76 -17.63 9.50 -30.80
CA THR A 76 -17.19 9.13 -32.16
C THR A 76 -15.69 8.89 -32.37
N LEU A 77 -15.17 7.79 -31.84
CA LEU A 77 -13.98 7.16 -32.42
C LEU A 77 -14.47 6.19 -33.49
N GLU A 78 -14.71 6.74 -34.68
CA GLU A 78 -14.82 5.95 -35.92
C GLU A 78 -13.44 5.32 -36.20
N GLY A 79 -13.14 4.21 -35.53
CA GLY A 79 -11.96 3.38 -35.80
C GLY A 79 -11.09 3.07 -34.58
N CYS A 80 -10.44 1.90 -34.63
CA CYS A 80 -9.43 1.49 -33.66
C CYS A 80 -8.20 2.43 -33.76
N GLY A 81 -7.98 3.30 -32.77
CA GLY A 81 -6.91 4.32 -32.77
C GLY A 81 -6.51 4.79 -31.36
N GLU A 82 -5.62 5.80 -31.27
CA GLU A 82 -5.21 6.43 -30.00
C GLU A 82 -6.43 7.06 -29.31
N GLY A 83 -6.85 6.50 -28.19
CA GLY A 83 -8.05 6.93 -27.45
C GLY A 83 -9.04 5.82 -27.10
N CYS A 84 -8.56 4.59 -26.88
CA CYS A 84 -9.37 3.42 -26.56
C CYS A 84 -10.23 3.58 -25.28
N SER A 85 -11.52 3.85 -25.42
CA SER A 85 -12.51 3.63 -24.36
C SER A 85 -12.52 2.12 -24.06
N GLY A 86 -12.00 1.73 -22.89
CA GLY A 86 -11.80 0.32 -22.55
C GLY A 86 -13.10 -0.38 -22.16
N TRP A 87 -13.30 -1.64 -22.60
CA TRP A 87 -14.37 -2.50 -22.10
C TRP A 87 -14.27 -2.68 -20.58
N MET A 88 -15.41 -2.58 -19.89
CA MET A 88 -15.51 -2.79 -18.45
C MET A 88 -16.70 -3.66 -18.07
N ASP A 89 -16.47 -4.62 -17.16
CA ASP A 89 -17.50 -5.49 -16.61
C ASP A 89 -17.59 -5.30 -15.10
N GLU A 90 -18.64 -4.63 -14.63
CA GLU A 90 -18.90 -4.40 -13.19
C GLU A 90 -19.37 -5.67 -12.47
N THR A 91 -19.67 -6.75 -13.21
CA THR A 91 -20.18 -8.01 -12.66
C THR A 91 -19.10 -9.06 -12.43
N THR A 92 -17.86 -8.81 -12.85
CA THR A 92 -16.75 -9.76 -12.65
C THR A 92 -15.43 -9.05 -12.38
N SER A 93 -14.48 -9.76 -11.78
CA SER A 93 -13.09 -9.32 -11.66
C SER A 93 -12.21 -9.95 -12.73
N ILE A 94 -11.09 -9.29 -13.03
CA ILE A 94 -9.97 -9.91 -13.74
C ILE A 94 -8.80 -10.14 -12.79
N TYR A 95 -7.99 -11.17 -13.08
CA TYR A 95 -6.73 -11.38 -12.40
C TYR A 95 -5.53 -10.92 -13.25
N ARG A 96 -4.52 -10.42 -12.56
CA ARG A 96 -3.19 -10.10 -13.09
C ARG A 96 -2.14 -10.87 -12.31
N PRO A 97 -1.39 -11.77 -12.93
CA PRO A 97 -0.24 -12.38 -12.28
C PRO A 97 0.90 -11.34 -12.17
N PRO A 98 1.80 -11.49 -11.19
CA PRO A 98 2.97 -10.62 -11.09
C PRO A 98 3.97 -10.95 -12.21
N PRO A 99 4.84 -9.99 -12.59
CA PRO A 99 5.87 -10.22 -13.60
C PRO A 99 6.76 -11.43 -13.27
N ASN A 100 7.14 -12.20 -14.29
CA ASN A 100 8.06 -13.33 -14.19
C ASN A 100 7.62 -14.50 -13.28
N ARG A 101 6.34 -14.60 -12.90
CA ARG A 101 5.79 -15.79 -12.21
C ARG A 101 4.87 -16.56 -13.14
N THR A 102 5.04 -17.88 -13.18
CA THR A 102 4.19 -18.79 -13.96
C THR A 102 3.01 -19.28 -13.11
N LEU A 103 1.85 -19.52 -13.74
CA LEU A 103 0.65 -20.11 -13.11
C LEU A 103 0.79 -21.61 -12.77
N THR A 104 2.02 -22.06 -12.49
CA THR A 104 2.33 -23.40 -11.97
C THR A 104 2.45 -23.41 -10.45
N ASP A 105 2.59 -22.23 -9.85
CA ASP A 105 2.69 -22.05 -8.40
C ASP A 105 1.30 -22.23 -7.76
N GLN A 106 1.15 -23.28 -6.96
CA GLN A 106 -0.10 -23.59 -6.25
C GLN A 106 -0.58 -22.40 -5.40
N ARG A 107 0.33 -21.70 -4.72
CA ARG A 107 -0.05 -20.60 -3.85
C ARG A 107 -0.64 -19.43 -4.64
N LEU A 108 -0.01 -19.11 -5.77
CA LEU A 108 -0.49 -18.08 -6.68
C LEU A 108 -1.91 -18.41 -7.18
N ILE A 109 -2.17 -19.68 -7.51
CA ILE A 109 -3.50 -20.15 -7.93
C ILE A 109 -4.53 -19.97 -6.81
N GLU A 110 -4.22 -20.39 -5.58
CA GLU A 110 -5.11 -20.23 -4.43
C GLU A 110 -5.45 -18.74 -4.20
N ASP A 111 -4.46 -17.85 -4.29
CA ASP A 111 -4.65 -16.40 -4.09
C ASP A 111 -5.47 -15.75 -5.23
N ILE A 112 -5.31 -16.21 -6.48
CA ILE A 112 -6.18 -15.82 -7.60
C ILE A 112 -7.63 -16.22 -7.31
N CYS A 113 -7.85 -17.45 -6.85
CA CYS A 113 -9.19 -17.97 -6.55
C CYS A 113 -9.87 -17.19 -5.41
N LEU A 114 -9.12 -16.88 -4.35
CA LEU A 114 -9.59 -16.09 -3.22
C LEU A 114 -10.08 -14.71 -3.66
N GLY A 115 -9.30 -14.01 -4.49
CA GLY A 115 -9.61 -12.63 -4.88
C GLY A 115 -10.88 -12.47 -5.73
N ARG A 116 -11.47 -13.55 -6.26
CA ARG A 116 -12.75 -13.49 -7.00
C ARG A 116 -13.90 -12.92 -6.16
N VAL A 117 -13.82 -13.11 -4.85
CA VAL A 117 -14.78 -12.59 -3.86
C VAL A 117 -14.96 -11.07 -3.94
N VAL A 118 -13.92 -10.35 -4.39
CA VAL A 118 -13.99 -8.88 -4.53
C VAL A 118 -15.12 -8.48 -5.48
N ALA A 119 -15.36 -9.24 -6.56
CA ALA A 119 -16.43 -8.95 -7.51
C ALA A 119 -17.82 -9.05 -6.87
N ASP A 120 -18.05 -10.03 -6.01
CA ASP A 120 -19.33 -10.22 -5.34
C ASP A 120 -19.57 -9.11 -4.30
N TRP A 121 -18.55 -8.77 -3.51
CA TRP A 121 -18.60 -7.63 -2.60
C TRP A 121 -18.88 -6.32 -3.34
N PHE A 122 -18.25 -6.09 -4.49
CA PHE A 122 -18.43 -4.87 -5.27
C PHE A 122 -19.85 -4.73 -5.81
N LYS A 123 -20.47 -5.82 -6.31
CA LYS A 123 -21.89 -5.83 -6.71
C LYS A 123 -22.80 -5.41 -5.57
N ASP A 124 -22.58 -5.96 -4.38
CA ASP A 124 -23.39 -5.61 -3.20
C ASP A 124 -23.25 -4.11 -2.88
N GLN A 125 -22.05 -3.54 -3.02
CA GLN A 125 -21.83 -2.11 -2.84
C GLN A 125 -22.51 -1.25 -3.91
N LEU A 126 -22.58 -1.70 -5.17
CA LEU A 126 -23.27 -0.96 -6.23
C LEU A 126 -24.79 -0.94 -6.05
N GLN A 127 -25.37 -1.92 -5.37
CA GLN A 127 -26.80 -2.02 -5.07
C GLN A 127 -27.21 -1.24 -3.82
N GLN A 128 -26.27 -0.97 -2.91
CA GLN A 128 -26.52 -0.18 -1.71
C GLN A 128 -26.60 1.31 -2.06
N ASP A 129 -27.69 1.96 -1.66
CA ASP A 129 -27.75 3.41 -1.58
C ASP A 129 -27.04 3.82 -0.29
N ASP A 130 -25.91 4.51 -0.40
CA ASP A 130 -25.26 5.13 0.75
C ASP A 130 -25.66 6.59 0.93
N GLU A 131 -25.56 7.06 2.17
CA GLU A 131 -25.99 8.41 2.59
C GLU A 131 -25.27 9.54 1.84
N LEU A 132 -24.12 9.24 1.22
CA LEU A 132 -23.30 10.19 0.47
C LEU A 132 -23.52 10.12 -1.05
N GLY A 133 -24.19 9.09 -1.56
CA GLY A 133 -24.40 8.86 -2.99
C GLY A 133 -23.10 8.61 -3.77
N VAL A 134 -22.03 8.13 -3.12
CA VAL A 134 -20.72 7.91 -3.76
C VAL A 134 -20.37 6.43 -3.80
N LYS A 135 -20.35 5.87 -5.01
CA LYS A 135 -20.04 4.46 -5.26
C LYS A 135 -18.54 4.24 -5.46
N PRO A 136 -18.00 3.06 -5.10
CA PRO A 136 -16.60 2.73 -5.36
C PRO A 136 -16.35 2.72 -6.87
N TRP A 137 -15.22 3.26 -7.31
CA TRP A 137 -14.85 3.22 -8.73
C TRP A 137 -14.27 1.87 -9.13
N ALA A 138 -13.40 1.34 -8.27
CA ALA A 138 -12.87 -0.01 -8.37
C ALA A 138 -12.63 -0.57 -6.97
N ALA A 139 -12.62 -1.90 -6.86
CA ALA A 139 -12.16 -2.60 -5.68
C ALA A 139 -11.20 -3.71 -6.08
N TYR A 140 -10.26 -4.04 -5.20
CA TYR A 140 -9.26 -5.05 -5.50
C TYR A 140 -8.67 -5.70 -4.27
N PHE A 141 -8.11 -6.88 -4.50
CA PHE A 141 -7.27 -7.62 -3.58
C PHE A 141 -5.92 -7.90 -4.25
N GLY A 142 -4.83 -7.53 -3.57
CA GLY A 142 -3.48 -7.93 -3.92
C GLY A 142 -2.92 -8.87 -2.85
N SER A 143 -2.56 -10.09 -3.23
CA SER A 143 -1.87 -11.02 -2.33
C SER A 143 -0.40 -10.63 -2.14
N LYS A 144 0.24 -11.13 -1.08
CA LYS A 144 1.68 -11.00 -0.87
C LYS A 144 2.53 -11.70 -1.93
N GLU A 145 1.97 -12.70 -2.61
CA GLU A 145 2.61 -13.39 -3.72
C GLU A 145 2.49 -12.61 -5.04
N GLY A 146 1.78 -11.48 -5.05
CA GLY A 146 1.62 -10.62 -6.22
C GLY A 146 0.37 -10.89 -7.06
N ALA A 147 -0.41 -11.94 -6.76
CA ALA A 147 -1.72 -12.16 -7.37
C ALA A 147 -2.61 -10.94 -7.15
N PHE A 148 -3.10 -10.33 -8.23
CA PHE A 148 -3.93 -9.15 -8.16
C PHE A 148 -5.28 -9.39 -8.82
N GLN A 149 -6.37 -9.16 -8.10
CA GLN A 149 -7.75 -9.28 -8.58
C GLN A 149 -8.43 -7.92 -8.48
N ILE A 150 -8.99 -7.43 -9.60
CA ILE A 150 -9.63 -6.10 -9.68
C ILE A 150 -10.98 -6.16 -10.37
N VAL A 151 -11.95 -5.42 -9.82
CA VAL A 151 -13.28 -5.16 -10.37
C VAL A 151 -13.48 -3.64 -10.48
N PRO A 152 -14.11 -3.10 -11.55
CA PRO A 152 -14.64 -3.81 -12.72
C PRO A 152 -13.56 -4.52 -13.54
N GLY A 153 -13.91 -5.69 -14.07
CA GLY A 153 -13.07 -6.48 -14.96
C GLY A 153 -12.81 -5.71 -16.25
N ARG A 154 -11.54 -5.63 -16.68
CA ARG A 154 -11.13 -4.86 -17.85
C ARG A 154 -9.82 -5.37 -18.45
N PRO A 155 -9.68 -5.42 -19.78
CA PRO A 155 -8.44 -5.87 -20.41
C PRO A 155 -7.27 -4.91 -20.12
N SER A 156 -6.07 -5.46 -19.87
CA SER A 156 -4.86 -4.66 -19.67
C SER A 156 -4.14 -4.35 -20.97
N LYS A 157 -3.63 -3.11 -21.12
CA LYS A 157 -2.84 -2.71 -22.30
C LYS A 157 -1.53 -3.48 -22.42
N VAL A 158 -0.86 -3.71 -21.30
CA VAL A 158 0.37 -4.51 -21.20
C VAL A 158 0.10 -5.62 -20.19
N CYS A 159 0.26 -6.86 -20.64
CA CYS A 159 0.06 -8.07 -19.84
C CYS A 159 1.27 -8.34 -18.94
N ASP A 160 1.05 -8.98 -17.80
CA ASP A 160 2.08 -9.51 -16.91
C ASP A 160 3.10 -8.45 -16.42
N ALA A 161 2.75 -7.17 -16.51
CA ALA A 161 3.60 -6.04 -16.15
C ALA A 161 3.21 -5.39 -14.82
N TYR A 162 2.02 -5.72 -14.29
CA TYR A 162 1.49 -5.10 -13.09
C TYR A 162 1.91 -5.88 -11.83
N ASP A 163 2.79 -5.29 -11.04
CA ASP A 163 3.12 -5.79 -9.69
C ASP A 163 2.38 -4.95 -8.64
N CYS A 164 1.43 -5.58 -7.94
CA CYS A 164 0.64 -4.92 -6.89
C CYS A 164 1.46 -4.59 -5.63
N THR A 165 2.51 -5.36 -5.33
CA THR A 165 3.29 -5.23 -4.09
C THR A 165 4.15 -3.96 -4.04
N THR A 166 4.32 -3.32 -5.20
CA THR A 166 5.10 -2.07 -5.37
C THR A 166 4.30 -0.80 -5.21
N ARG A 167 2.98 -0.93 -5.14
CA ARG A 167 2.09 0.21 -5.28
C ARG A 167 1.94 0.91 -3.94
N ASP A 168 1.79 2.24 -3.97
CA ASP A 168 1.68 3.05 -2.76
C ASP A 168 0.51 2.61 -1.88
N TRP A 169 -0.63 2.22 -2.49
CA TRP A 169 -1.80 1.69 -1.77
C TRP A 169 -1.50 0.38 -1.02
N TYR A 170 -0.57 -0.42 -1.54
CA TYR A 170 -0.16 -1.69 -0.93
C TYR A 170 0.82 -1.44 0.22
N GLY A 171 1.87 -0.65 -0.04
CA GLY A 171 2.92 -0.34 0.93
C GLY A 171 2.41 0.46 2.13
N GLY A 172 1.51 1.42 1.92
CA GLY A 172 1.06 2.36 2.96
C GLY A 172 0.38 1.68 4.15
N VAL A 173 -0.42 0.64 3.90
CA VAL A 173 -1.12 -0.08 4.97
C VAL A 173 -0.33 -1.27 5.52
N SER A 174 0.52 -1.89 4.70
CA SER A 174 1.35 -3.03 5.12
C SER A 174 2.58 -2.61 5.93
N GLY A 175 3.16 -1.44 5.67
CA GLY A 175 4.33 -0.95 6.42
C GLY A 175 4.04 0.18 7.40
N GLY A 176 3.05 1.04 7.08
CA GLY A 176 2.88 2.35 7.70
C GLY A 176 4.03 3.31 7.37
N ALA A 177 3.88 4.58 7.77
CA ALA A 177 4.94 5.57 7.63
C ALA A 177 6.18 5.14 8.42
N ARG A 178 7.36 5.19 7.79
CA ARG A 178 8.62 4.74 8.39
C ARG A 178 9.82 5.53 7.91
N ASN A 179 10.89 5.48 8.69
CA ASN A 179 12.21 6.01 8.33
C ASN A 179 13.08 4.86 7.80
N VAL A 180 13.63 4.99 6.60
CA VAL A 180 14.46 3.96 5.95
C VAL A 180 15.81 4.56 5.56
N VAL A 181 16.91 3.97 6.02
CA VAL A 181 18.24 4.33 5.55
C VAL A 181 18.85 3.14 4.82
N LEU A 182 19.11 3.32 3.53
CA LEU A 182 19.87 2.36 2.70
C LEU A 182 21.35 2.61 2.93
N VAL A 183 22.10 1.58 3.32
CA VAL A 183 23.56 1.63 3.50
C VAL A 183 24.18 0.65 2.51
N LEU A 184 24.85 1.20 1.50
CA LEU A 184 25.20 0.51 0.26
C LEU A 184 26.72 0.42 0.11
N ASP A 185 27.21 -0.81 0.03
CA ASP A 185 28.62 -1.10 -0.21
C ASP A 185 28.98 -0.80 -1.66
N LYS A 186 29.98 0.06 -1.87
CA LYS A 186 30.60 0.28 -3.18
C LYS A 186 32.10 -0.03 -3.19
N SER A 187 32.58 -0.84 -2.25
CA SER A 187 33.97 -1.28 -2.19
C SER A 187 34.41 -2.03 -3.45
N GLY A 188 35.72 -2.14 -3.64
CA GLY A 188 36.28 -2.77 -4.85
C GLY A 188 35.83 -4.22 -5.08
N SER A 189 35.46 -4.97 -4.04
CA SER A 189 34.99 -6.36 -4.16
C SER A 189 33.56 -6.46 -4.71
N MET A 190 32.73 -5.43 -4.52
CA MET A 190 31.43 -5.30 -5.18
C MET A 190 31.56 -5.21 -6.71
N GLY A 191 32.74 -4.85 -7.22
CA GLY A 191 33.03 -4.83 -8.67
C GLY A 191 33.23 -6.21 -9.30
N GLN A 192 33.16 -7.31 -8.53
CA GLN A 192 33.28 -8.67 -9.04
C GLN A 192 31.93 -9.19 -9.53
N GLY A 193 31.88 -9.68 -10.77
CA GLY A 193 30.66 -10.24 -11.35
C GLY A 193 29.54 -9.21 -11.45
N GLN A 194 28.36 -9.56 -10.94
CA GLN A 194 27.15 -8.72 -11.02
C GLN A 194 26.78 -8.02 -9.70
N ARG A 195 27.58 -8.18 -8.63
CA ARG A 195 27.22 -7.71 -7.28
C ARG A 195 26.82 -6.24 -7.22
N PHE A 196 27.61 -5.35 -7.82
CA PHE A 196 27.29 -3.91 -7.82
C PHE A 196 25.98 -3.61 -8.56
N GLY A 197 25.70 -4.31 -9.67
CA GLY A 197 24.44 -4.20 -10.39
C GLY A 197 23.24 -4.70 -9.58
N LEU A 198 23.39 -5.86 -8.93
CA LEU A 198 22.37 -6.43 -8.03
C LEU A 198 22.07 -5.51 -6.85
N MET A 199 23.09 -4.93 -6.22
CA MET A 199 22.93 -3.96 -5.14
C MET A 199 22.15 -2.73 -5.60
N LYS A 200 22.50 -2.14 -6.77
CA LYS A 200 21.76 -0.99 -7.33
C LYS A 200 20.30 -1.33 -7.62
N ALA A 201 20.06 -2.48 -8.26
CA ALA A 201 18.72 -2.95 -8.56
C ALA A 201 17.89 -3.18 -7.28
N ALA A 202 18.50 -3.74 -6.23
CA ALA A 202 17.87 -3.92 -4.93
C ALA A 202 17.56 -2.57 -4.24
N ALA A 203 18.51 -1.64 -4.23
CA ALA A 203 18.31 -0.30 -3.66
C ALA A 203 17.20 0.47 -4.39
N ALA A 204 17.21 0.46 -5.72
CA ALA A 204 16.18 1.09 -6.55
C ALA A 204 14.81 0.45 -6.31
N ARG A 205 14.75 -0.89 -6.15
CA ARG A 205 13.52 -1.60 -5.79
C ARG A 205 12.97 -1.11 -4.46
N VAL A 206 13.78 -1.06 -3.40
CA VAL A 206 13.34 -0.56 -2.08
C VAL A 206 12.79 0.85 -2.20
N ILE A 207 13.52 1.78 -2.81
CA ILE A 207 13.08 3.17 -2.97
C ILE A 207 11.73 3.24 -3.69
N ASN A 208 11.54 2.43 -4.74
CA ASN A 208 10.29 2.40 -5.48
C ASN A 208 9.11 1.82 -4.68
N THR A 209 9.36 1.00 -3.65
CA THR A 209 8.31 0.51 -2.73
C THR A 209 7.93 1.51 -1.62
N LEU A 210 8.70 2.59 -1.45
CA LEU A 210 8.41 3.60 -0.43
C LEU A 210 7.27 4.51 -0.89
N THR A 211 6.40 4.83 0.06
CA THR A 211 5.27 5.74 -0.13
C THR A 211 5.69 7.17 0.18
N PRO A 212 4.97 8.21 -0.30
CA PRO A 212 5.25 9.61 0.06
C PRO A 212 5.25 9.90 1.57
N SER A 213 4.58 9.05 2.35
CA SER A 213 4.56 9.09 3.82
C SER A 213 5.89 8.69 4.46
N ASP A 214 6.72 7.94 3.73
CA ASP A 214 8.00 7.44 4.22
C ASP A 214 9.09 8.51 4.16
N ARG A 215 10.16 8.23 4.89
CA ARG A 215 11.38 9.03 4.94
C ARG A 215 12.55 8.16 4.53
N VAL A 216 13.39 8.65 3.62
CA VAL A 216 14.49 7.86 3.04
C VAL A 216 15.80 8.64 2.99
N ALA A 217 16.90 7.95 3.29
CA ALA A 217 18.25 8.39 2.97
C ALA A 217 19.05 7.23 2.38
N VAL A 218 20.08 7.57 1.59
CA VAL A 218 20.98 6.59 0.97
C VAL A 218 22.40 6.96 1.34
N VAL A 219 23.13 6.01 1.91
CA VAL A 219 24.53 6.13 2.34
C VAL A 219 25.36 5.14 1.55
N PHE A 220 26.37 5.62 0.83
CA PHE A 220 27.39 4.79 0.21
C PHE A 220 28.64 4.77 1.08
N PHE A 221 29.31 3.61 1.12
CA PHE A 221 30.61 3.48 1.76
C PHE A 221 31.60 2.71 0.90
N ASP A 222 32.83 3.20 0.91
CA ASP A 222 34.05 2.54 0.43
C ASP A 222 35.17 2.88 1.45
N LYS A 223 36.29 3.49 1.05
CA LYS A 223 37.22 4.19 1.97
C LYS A 223 36.65 5.48 2.58
N ALA A 224 35.56 5.99 2.04
CA ALA A 224 34.87 7.19 2.50
C ALA A 224 33.36 6.94 2.55
N VAL A 225 32.68 7.73 3.37
CA VAL A 225 31.22 7.63 3.55
C VAL A 225 30.56 8.83 2.91
N ASN A 226 29.63 8.59 2.00
CA ASN A 226 28.91 9.64 1.28
C ASN A 226 27.41 9.37 1.34
N ALA A 227 26.64 10.31 1.88
CA ALA A 227 25.18 10.25 1.84
C ALA A 227 24.65 11.06 0.66
N LEU A 228 23.69 10.51 -0.06
CA LEU A 228 23.11 11.12 -1.25
C LEU A 228 22.00 12.11 -0.91
N ALA A 229 21.90 13.15 -1.75
CA ALA A 229 20.90 14.22 -1.72
C ALA A 229 20.90 15.06 -0.41
N ASP A 230 20.46 16.31 -0.51
CA ASP A 230 20.31 17.27 0.62
C ASP A 230 21.50 17.32 1.61
N GLN A 231 22.72 17.43 1.06
CA GLN A 231 23.99 17.42 1.81
C GLN A 231 24.24 16.15 2.65
N GLY A 232 23.38 15.13 2.54
CA GLY A 232 23.51 13.87 3.25
C GLY A 232 23.32 13.99 4.77
N GLN A 233 22.58 15.01 5.22
CA GLN A 233 22.39 15.28 6.64
C GLN A 233 21.09 14.69 7.19
N TYR A 234 20.02 14.68 6.40
CA TYR A 234 18.68 14.33 6.86
C TYR A 234 17.99 13.31 5.96
N LEU A 235 16.91 12.72 6.47
CA LEU A 235 15.97 11.93 5.69
C LEU A 235 15.13 12.82 4.78
N LEU A 236 14.83 12.33 3.58
CA LEU A 236 13.97 12.98 2.61
C LEU A 236 12.59 12.33 2.57
N PRO A 237 11.50 13.09 2.35
CA PRO A 237 10.21 12.49 2.04
C PRO A 237 10.32 11.70 0.73
N ALA A 238 9.79 10.48 0.70
CA ALA A 238 9.87 9.61 -0.48
C ALA A 238 8.82 9.99 -1.56
N THR A 239 8.78 11.27 -1.93
CA THR A 239 7.96 11.78 -3.03
C THR A 239 8.42 11.20 -4.36
N LYS A 240 7.57 11.24 -5.39
CA LYS A 240 7.90 10.74 -6.73
C LYS A 240 9.19 11.36 -7.27
N GLU A 241 9.38 12.66 -7.08
CA GLU A 241 10.55 13.41 -7.54
C GLU A 241 11.81 12.99 -6.77
N ASN A 242 11.72 12.89 -5.44
CA ASN A 242 12.85 12.47 -4.61
C ASN A 242 13.26 11.02 -4.90
N LYS A 243 12.28 10.12 -5.08
CA LYS A 243 12.53 8.73 -5.51
C LYS A 243 13.29 8.69 -6.84
N GLN A 244 12.86 9.46 -7.84
CA GLN A 244 13.53 9.53 -9.15
C GLN A 244 14.97 10.07 -9.05
N ILE A 245 15.19 11.12 -8.24
CA ILE A 245 16.51 11.68 -8.01
C ILE A 245 17.42 10.64 -7.34
N LEU A 246 16.96 10.01 -6.26
CA LEU A 246 17.75 9.02 -5.53
C LEU A 246 18.11 7.81 -6.41
N VAL A 247 17.15 7.27 -7.16
CA VAL A 247 17.39 6.19 -8.12
C VAL A 247 18.39 6.64 -9.19
N SER A 248 18.25 7.84 -9.76
CA SER A 248 19.20 8.36 -10.75
C SER A 248 20.62 8.51 -10.19
N LEU A 249 20.75 8.93 -8.94
CA LEU A 249 22.05 9.06 -8.27
C LEU A 249 22.67 7.68 -8.03
N ILE A 250 21.89 6.70 -7.52
CA ILE A 250 22.35 5.32 -7.35
C ILE A 250 22.84 4.73 -8.67
N GLU A 251 22.11 4.93 -9.76
CA GLU A 251 22.50 4.43 -11.08
C GLU A 251 23.83 5.03 -11.57
N LYS A 252 24.11 6.29 -11.23
CA LYS A 252 25.35 6.99 -11.59
C LYS A 252 26.55 6.65 -10.71
N GLU A 253 26.35 6.07 -9.53
CA GLU A 253 27.47 5.72 -8.66
C GLU A 253 28.41 4.73 -9.34
N GLU A 254 29.71 4.93 -9.15
CA GLU A 254 30.75 4.03 -9.63
C GLU A 254 31.37 3.29 -8.44
N LYS A 255 31.97 2.13 -8.74
CA LYS A 255 32.69 1.37 -7.74
C LYS A 255 33.85 2.20 -7.16
N GLY A 256 33.94 2.14 -5.85
CA GLY A 256 35.01 2.71 -5.05
C GLY A 256 36.16 1.74 -4.81
N ASP A 257 37.02 2.15 -3.88
CA ASP A 257 38.13 1.35 -3.38
C ASP A 257 38.19 1.47 -1.85
N GLY A 258 38.61 0.40 -1.17
CA GLY A 258 38.52 0.25 0.28
C GLY A 258 37.10 -0.08 0.77
N THR A 259 36.99 -0.30 2.08
CA THR A 259 35.75 -0.64 2.80
C THR A 259 35.80 0.00 4.19
N ASP A 260 34.74 0.71 4.57
CA ASP A 260 34.52 1.37 5.88
C ASP A 260 33.07 1.10 6.32
N MET A 261 32.82 -0.13 6.76
CA MET A 261 31.47 -0.54 7.21
C MET A 261 31.04 0.23 8.46
N TYR A 262 32.01 0.54 9.34
CA TYR A 262 31.78 1.28 10.57
C TYR A 262 31.28 2.69 10.29
N GLY A 263 32.00 3.44 9.46
CA GLY A 263 31.59 4.78 9.05
C GLY A 263 30.24 4.79 8.36
N GLY A 264 29.98 3.82 7.47
CA GLY A 264 28.70 3.69 6.76
C GLY A 264 27.50 3.52 7.71
N LEU A 265 27.59 2.55 8.62
CA LEU A 265 26.53 2.31 9.61
C LEU A 265 26.42 3.43 10.64
N LYS A 266 27.55 3.99 11.11
CA LYS A 266 27.56 5.15 12.00
C LYS A 266 26.80 6.32 11.36
N LYS A 267 27.12 6.66 10.10
CA LYS A 267 26.45 7.74 9.38
C LYS A 267 24.95 7.50 9.23
N ALA A 268 24.52 6.26 9.04
CA ALA A 268 23.10 5.93 9.00
C ALA A 268 22.38 6.21 10.32
N PHE A 269 22.98 5.83 11.45
CA PHE A 269 22.41 6.16 12.76
C PHE A 269 22.43 7.67 13.03
N ASP A 270 23.50 8.37 12.62
CA ASP A 270 23.60 9.82 12.78
C ASP A 270 22.49 10.54 11.97
N ILE A 271 22.22 10.12 10.73
CA ILE A 271 21.11 10.65 9.92
C ILE A 271 19.77 10.44 10.60
N LEU A 272 19.52 9.26 11.18
CA LEU A 272 18.28 8.98 11.91
C LEU A 272 18.13 9.88 13.15
N ASP A 273 19.19 10.04 13.92
CA ASP A 273 19.21 10.90 15.11
C ASP A 273 19.02 12.38 14.74
N ASP A 274 19.80 12.88 13.78
CA ASP A 274 19.72 14.27 13.32
C ASP A 274 18.34 14.58 12.74
N SER A 275 17.77 13.64 11.97
CA SER A 275 16.44 13.80 11.39
C SER A 275 15.34 13.85 12.44
N ARG A 276 15.48 13.06 13.50
CA ARG A 276 14.56 13.12 14.65
C ARG A 276 14.69 14.45 15.38
N ASP A 277 15.92 14.85 15.71
CA ASP A 277 16.18 16.02 16.53
C ASP A 277 15.76 17.32 15.82
N ASN A 278 15.70 17.31 14.48
CA ASN A 278 15.23 18.42 13.66
C ASN A 278 13.76 18.28 13.20
N GLY A 279 13.03 17.23 13.63
CA GLY A 279 11.61 17.05 13.34
C GLY A 279 11.28 16.71 11.87
N VAL A 280 12.25 16.18 11.11
CA VAL A 280 12.05 15.77 9.71
C VAL A 280 11.81 14.26 9.56
N ALA A 281 12.20 13.47 10.56
CA ALA A 281 11.83 12.06 10.68
C ALA A 281 10.33 11.90 11.01
N VAL A 282 9.74 10.78 10.59
CA VAL A 282 8.43 10.37 11.11
C VAL A 282 8.60 9.72 12.49
N ASN A 283 7.68 9.97 13.41
CA ASN A 283 7.71 9.42 14.77
C ASN A 283 7.20 7.96 14.84
N CYS A 284 7.46 7.18 13.80
CA CYS A 284 7.05 5.79 13.66
C CYS A 284 8.28 4.87 13.59
N ASN A 285 8.14 3.69 12.97
CA ASN A 285 9.21 2.69 12.91
C ASN A 285 10.39 3.16 12.04
N SER A 286 11.59 2.70 12.39
CA SER A 286 12.81 2.98 11.62
C SER A 286 13.49 1.68 11.17
N ALA A 287 14.13 1.71 9.99
CA ALA A 287 14.84 0.59 9.40
C ALA A 287 16.18 1.03 8.81
N ILE A 288 17.23 0.25 9.04
CA ILE A 288 18.48 0.33 8.29
C ILE A 288 18.59 -0.92 7.42
N LEU A 289 18.76 -0.74 6.12
CA LEU A 289 18.97 -1.82 5.16
C LEU A 289 20.41 -1.73 4.67
N PHE A 290 21.24 -2.68 5.11
CA PHE A 290 22.67 -2.75 4.86
C PHE A 290 22.96 -3.80 3.79
N ILE A 291 23.43 -3.37 2.62
CA ILE A 291 23.69 -4.25 1.46
C ILE A 291 25.19 -4.28 1.18
N SER A 292 25.81 -5.46 1.29
CA SER A 292 27.26 -5.64 1.13
C SER A 292 27.59 -7.07 0.68
N ASP A 293 28.79 -7.27 0.15
CA ASP A 293 29.36 -8.60 -0.04
C ASP A 293 30.02 -9.13 1.24
N GLY A 294 29.87 -8.47 2.39
CA GLY A 294 30.26 -8.99 3.71
C GLY A 294 31.76 -9.21 3.91
N ILE A 295 32.62 -8.73 3.00
CA ILE A 295 34.07 -8.83 3.13
C ILE A 295 34.56 -7.72 4.06
N VAL A 296 34.72 -8.04 5.34
CA VAL A 296 35.36 -7.15 6.32
C VAL A 296 36.86 -7.12 6.04
N LYS A 297 37.41 -5.94 5.76
CA LYS A 297 38.84 -5.79 5.47
C LYS A 297 39.58 -5.23 6.69
N PRO A 298 40.88 -5.54 6.86
CA PRO A 298 41.67 -4.99 7.96
C PRO A 298 41.77 -3.45 8.01
N SER A 299 41.36 -2.75 6.94
CA SER A 299 41.27 -1.29 6.88
C SER A 299 40.04 -0.72 7.60
N ASP A 300 39.05 -1.55 7.94
CA ASP A 300 37.99 -1.20 8.89
C ASP A 300 38.68 -0.98 10.24
N THR A 301 38.92 0.28 10.59
CA THR A 301 39.99 0.72 11.50
C THR A 301 39.78 0.27 12.96
N ASP A 302 38.61 -0.27 13.25
CA ASP A 302 38.08 -0.60 14.57
C ASP A 302 37.74 -2.11 14.74
N GLY A 303 37.80 -2.91 13.67
CA GLY A 303 37.51 -4.35 13.68
C GLY A 303 36.03 -4.75 13.86
N PRO A 304 35.68 -6.04 13.70
CA PRO A 304 34.30 -6.53 13.69
C PRO A 304 33.56 -6.35 15.04
N ASP A 305 34.29 -6.42 16.16
CA ASP A 305 33.68 -6.34 17.50
C ASP A 305 33.22 -4.93 17.86
N MET A 306 33.97 -3.89 17.44
CA MET A 306 33.54 -2.50 17.65
C MET A 306 32.32 -2.15 16.81
N LEU A 307 32.22 -2.65 15.57
CA LEU A 307 31.03 -2.48 14.76
C LEU A 307 29.80 -3.10 15.43
N LYS A 308 29.92 -4.35 15.88
CA LYS A 308 28.86 -5.06 16.61
C LYS A 308 28.43 -4.29 17.86
N GLY A 309 29.38 -3.84 18.66
CA GLY A 309 29.12 -3.05 19.87
C GLY A 309 28.37 -1.74 19.58
N MET A 310 28.80 -0.98 18.57
CA MET A 310 28.10 0.23 18.14
C MET A 310 26.67 -0.09 17.68
N VAL A 311 26.47 -1.08 16.81
CA VAL A 311 25.15 -1.43 16.28
C VAL A 311 24.20 -1.83 17.40
N GLU A 312 24.66 -2.68 18.32
CA GLU A 312 23.88 -3.13 19.47
C GLU A 312 23.51 -1.96 20.40
N GLU A 313 24.47 -1.10 20.73
CA GLU A 313 24.23 0.07 21.58
C GLU A 313 23.23 1.04 20.94
N ARG A 314 23.42 1.37 19.65
CA ARG A 314 22.57 2.35 18.95
C ARG A 314 21.14 1.85 18.81
N ILE A 315 20.92 0.56 18.53
CA ILE A 315 19.57 -0.03 18.44
C ILE A 315 18.89 -0.12 19.81
N LYS A 316 19.62 -0.51 20.87
CA LYS A 316 19.09 -0.51 22.25
C LYS A 316 18.67 0.90 22.66
N ASN A 317 19.50 1.90 22.38
CA ASN A 317 19.22 3.30 22.68
C ASN A 317 18.00 3.84 21.90
N ALA A 318 17.88 3.51 20.62
CA ALA A 318 16.72 3.90 19.81
C ALA A 318 15.41 3.30 20.38
N THR A 319 15.45 2.01 20.70
CA THR A 319 14.30 1.28 21.29
C THR A 319 13.90 1.86 22.65
N ALA A 320 14.87 2.17 23.52
CA ALA A 320 14.62 2.78 24.83
C ALA A 320 14.00 4.18 24.74
N ARG A 321 14.20 4.89 23.63
CA ARG A 321 13.58 6.20 23.34
C ARG A 321 12.18 6.09 22.70
N GLY A 322 11.65 4.88 22.54
CA GLY A 322 10.34 4.64 21.94
C GLY A 322 10.32 4.72 20.40
N ASN A 323 11.49 4.68 19.75
CA ASN A 323 11.60 4.61 18.28
C ASN A 323 12.28 3.28 17.91
N PRO A 324 11.53 2.17 17.80
CA PRO A 324 12.10 0.88 17.48
C PRO A 324 12.79 0.93 16.11
N LEU A 325 14.04 0.49 16.09
CA LEU A 325 14.91 0.45 14.91
C LEU A 325 15.25 -1.02 14.61
N LYS A 326 15.00 -1.45 13.38
CA LYS A 326 15.35 -2.78 12.90
C LYS A 326 16.49 -2.73 11.87
N LEU A 327 17.45 -3.63 12.00
CA LEU A 327 18.54 -3.81 11.05
C LEU A 327 18.25 -4.96 10.11
N PHE A 328 18.32 -4.69 8.82
CA PHE A 328 18.22 -5.66 7.73
C PHE A 328 19.57 -5.71 7.04
N THR A 329 20.20 -6.87 6.95
CA THR A 329 21.47 -7.06 6.25
C THR A 329 21.26 -7.95 5.03
N TYR A 330 21.95 -7.63 3.94
CA TYR A 330 21.83 -8.35 2.68
C TYR A 330 23.21 -8.69 2.14
N SER A 331 23.42 -9.99 1.92
CA SER A 331 24.66 -10.50 1.35
C SER A 331 24.53 -10.62 -0.15
N VAL A 332 25.27 -9.81 -0.90
CA VAL A 332 25.28 -9.89 -2.36
C VAL A 332 26.40 -10.82 -2.82
N THR A 333 26.04 -11.95 -3.41
CA THR A 333 27.02 -12.96 -3.88
C THR A 333 26.97 -13.09 -5.40
N ASN A 334 27.98 -13.73 -5.97
CA ASN A 334 27.88 -14.23 -7.34
C ASN A 334 27.46 -15.71 -7.27
N GLY A 335 26.52 -16.16 -8.11
CA GLY A 335 25.93 -17.52 -8.05
C GLY A 335 26.89 -18.72 -8.19
N GLU A 336 28.21 -18.49 -8.26
CA GLU A 336 29.27 -19.50 -8.22
C GLU A 336 29.89 -19.68 -6.81
N GLU A 337 29.56 -18.79 -5.86
CA GLU A 337 30.03 -18.85 -4.48
C GLU A 337 29.10 -19.76 -3.67
N THR A 338 29.64 -20.86 -3.13
CA THR A 338 28.87 -21.86 -2.39
C THR A 338 28.30 -21.26 -1.11
N GLU A 339 27.15 -21.78 -0.65
CA GLU A 339 26.57 -21.46 0.67
C GLU A 339 27.50 -21.74 1.86
N GLU A 340 28.66 -22.37 1.66
CA GLU A 340 29.69 -22.60 2.68
C GLU A 340 30.81 -21.54 2.66
N SER A 341 30.94 -20.75 1.59
CA SER A 341 31.85 -19.59 1.52
C SER A 341 31.26 -18.33 2.20
N ASN A 342 30.33 -18.57 3.14
CA ASN A 342 29.40 -17.66 3.78
C ASN A 342 30.00 -16.31 4.18
N HIS A 343 29.14 -15.30 4.16
CA HIS A 343 29.35 -14.00 4.80
C HIS A 343 28.75 -14.02 6.22
N PRO A 344 29.28 -14.84 7.16
CA PRO A 344 28.66 -15.04 8.48
C PRO A 344 28.55 -13.73 9.23
N PHE A 345 29.42 -12.76 8.93
CA PHE A 345 29.43 -11.48 9.60
C PHE A 345 28.13 -10.69 9.43
N LEU A 346 27.57 -10.62 8.21
CA LEU A 346 26.32 -9.87 7.97
C LEU A 346 25.12 -10.55 8.63
N ALA A 347 25.09 -11.88 8.58
CA ALA A 347 24.09 -12.68 9.27
C ALA A 347 24.20 -12.51 10.79
N GLU A 348 25.40 -12.68 11.35
CA GLU A 348 25.70 -12.50 12.78
C GLU A 348 25.35 -11.09 13.26
N LEU A 349 25.66 -10.06 12.48
CA LEU A 349 25.33 -8.67 12.79
C LEU A 349 23.82 -8.44 12.85
N ALA A 350 23.05 -9.01 11.93
CA ALA A 350 21.59 -8.95 12.00
C ALA A 350 21.05 -9.71 13.22
N CYS A 351 21.55 -10.92 13.48
CA CYS A 351 21.07 -11.74 14.59
C CYS A 351 21.38 -11.13 15.97
N LEU A 352 22.48 -10.38 16.10
CA LEU A 352 22.87 -9.69 17.33
C LEU A 352 21.77 -8.75 17.87
N VAL A 353 20.97 -8.16 16.98
CA VAL A 353 20.02 -7.09 17.30
C VAL A 353 18.58 -7.43 16.95
N ASP A 354 18.26 -8.73 16.87
CA ASP A 354 16.94 -9.22 16.43
C ASP A 354 16.51 -8.59 15.09
N GLY A 355 17.50 -8.46 14.20
CA GLY A 355 17.38 -7.99 12.83
C GLY A 355 17.05 -9.12 11.86
N PHE A 356 17.37 -8.91 10.59
CA PHE A 356 17.04 -9.83 9.52
C PHE A 356 18.18 -9.92 8.52
N TRP A 357 18.43 -11.11 7.98
CA TRP A 357 19.44 -11.34 6.95
C TRP A 357 18.86 -12.13 5.77
N ALA A 358 19.22 -11.73 4.55
CA ALA A 358 18.88 -12.48 3.34
C ALA A 358 20.00 -12.41 2.27
N PRO A 359 20.25 -13.49 1.51
CA PRO A 359 21.17 -13.47 0.37
C PRO A 359 20.52 -12.87 -0.90
N ILE A 360 21.33 -12.26 -1.76
CA ILE A 360 20.97 -11.78 -3.11
C ILE A 360 22.01 -12.33 -4.08
N GLN A 361 21.64 -13.35 -4.84
CA GLN A 361 22.56 -14.04 -5.77
C GLN A 361 22.26 -13.71 -7.23
N SER A 362 21.02 -13.28 -7.50
CA SER A 362 20.50 -12.97 -8.84
C SER A 362 19.39 -11.92 -8.78
N ASP A 363 19.04 -11.35 -9.95
CA ASP A 363 17.92 -10.41 -10.07
C ASP A 363 16.58 -11.00 -9.59
N LYS A 364 16.43 -12.33 -9.65
CA LYS A 364 15.22 -13.04 -9.21
C LYS A 364 15.07 -13.03 -7.69
N ASP A 365 16.20 -13.00 -6.97
CA ASP A 365 16.21 -13.03 -5.51
C ASP A 365 15.90 -11.66 -4.90
N ILE A 366 16.15 -10.58 -5.65
CA ILE A 366 15.91 -9.19 -5.20
C ILE A 366 14.46 -9.02 -4.73
N VAL A 367 13.50 -9.56 -5.48
CA VAL A 367 12.08 -9.44 -5.12
C VAL A 367 11.81 -10.13 -3.80
N ALA A 368 12.28 -11.36 -3.59
CA ALA A 368 12.08 -12.09 -2.35
C ALA A 368 12.80 -11.42 -1.16
N ALA A 369 14.09 -11.10 -1.32
CA ALA A 369 14.92 -10.48 -0.29
C ALA A 369 14.40 -9.11 0.15
N MET A 370 14.06 -8.24 -0.82
CA MET A 370 13.56 -6.89 -0.54
C MET A 370 12.07 -6.88 -0.16
N SER A 371 11.31 -7.94 -0.41
CA SER A 371 9.96 -8.06 0.16
C SER A 371 10.00 -8.45 1.64
N GLY A 372 11.06 -9.11 2.10
CA GLY A 372 11.23 -9.56 3.48
C GLY A 372 11.10 -8.44 4.52
N TYR A 373 11.68 -7.27 4.29
CA TYR A 373 11.57 -6.16 5.24
C TYR A 373 10.14 -5.61 5.33
N ASN A 374 9.41 -5.56 4.21
CA ASN A 374 7.99 -5.20 4.20
C ASN A 374 7.15 -6.21 4.96
N LEU A 375 7.45 -7.51 4.82
CA LEU A 375 6.76 -8.57 5.55
C LEU A 375 6.98 -8.48 7.06
N VAL A 376 8.20 -8.14 7.51
CA VAL A 376 8.46 -7.90 8.94
C VAL A 376 7.52 -6.83 9.47
N PHE A 377 7.50 -5.66 8.82
CA PHE A 377 6.61 -4.57 9.23
C PHE A 377 5.14 -4.99 9.21
N ALA A 378 4.69 -5.62 8.12
CA ALA A 378 3.31 -6.07 7.97
C ALA A 378 2.88 -7.07 9.04
N ALA A 379 3.73 -8.03 9.39
CA ALA A 379 3.44 -9.01 10.44
C ALA A 379 3.28 -8.33 11.80
N GLY A 380 4.12 -7.34 12.12
CA GLY A 380 4.00 -6.60 13.37
C GLY A 380 2.74 -5.74 13.50
N LEU A 381 1.96 -5.57 12.41
CA LEU A 381 0.69 -4.83 12.43
C LEU A 381 -0.54 -5.76 12.56
N SER A 382 -0.34 -7.05 12.77
CA SER A 382 -1.43 -8.05 12.80
C SER A 382 -2.31 -7.97 14.07
N SER A 383 -1.85 -7.25 15.10
CA SER A 383 -2.50 -7.15 16.41
C SER A 383 -3.88 -6.49 16.38
N SER A 384 -4.72 -6.82 17.37
CA SER A 384 -6.06 -6.24 17.51
C SER A 384 -6.06 -4.72 17.68
N GLU A 385 -4.98 -4.15 18.24
CA GLU A 385 -4.78 -2.70 18.35
C GLU A 385 -4.74 -2.01 16.98
N ASN A 386 -4.26 -2.71 15.94
CA ASN A 386 -4.20 -2.22 14.56
C ASN A 386 -5.38 -2.70 13.70
N SER A 387 -6.41 -3.34 14.29
CA SER A 387 -7.54 -3.93 13.54
C SER A 387 -8.42 -2.92 12.80
N GLN A 388 -8.33 -1.62 13.10
CA GLN A 388 -9.05 -0.56 12.39
C GLN A 388 -8.13 0.26 11.48
N ARG A 389 -6.89 -0.20 11.27
CA ARG A 389 -5.91 0.52 10.47
C ARG A 389 -6.30 0.50 8.99
N THR A 390 -6.31 1.70 8.41
CA THR A 390 -6.42 1.93 6.97
C THR A 390 -5.30 2.88 6.53
N ALA A 391 -5.03 2.92 5.22
CA ALA A 391 -4.13 3.91 4.65
C ALA A 391 -4.76 4.54 3.40
N TRP A 392 -4.50 5.82 3.21
CA TRP A 392 -4.92 6.62 2.08
C TRP A 392 -3.71 6.98 1.24
N THR A 393 -3.82 6.86 -0.08
CA THR A 393 -2.78 7.32 -1.00
C THR A 393 -2.89 8.82 -1.25
N GLU A 394 -1.79 9.42 -1.69
CA GLU A 394 -1.87 10.68 -2.43
C GLU A 394 -2.65 10.48 -3.73
N PRO A 395 -3.22 11.54 -4.35
CA PRO A 395 -3.93 11.41 -5.60
C PRO A 395 -2.98 10.98 -6.70
N TYR A 396 -3.42 10.04 -7.50
CA TYR A 396 -2.68 9.59 -8.65
C TYR A 396 -3.63 9.32 -9.81
N GLU A 397 -3.04 9.29 -11.01
CA GLU A 397 -3.76 8.98 -12.23
C GLU A 397 -4.12 7.49 -12.26
N PHE A 398 -5.42 7.22 -12.28
CA PHE A 398 -5.95 5.89 -12.58
C PHE A 398 -5.73 5.57 -14.06
N TRP A 399 -5.95 4.31 -14.41
CA TRP A 399 -5.65 3.78 -15.74
C TRP A 399 -6.30 4.51 -16.93
N ASN A 400 -7.40 5.22 -16.71
CA ASN A 400 -8.18 5.94 -17.71
C ASN A 400 -7.84 7.43 -17.77
N GLY A 401 -6.82 7.89 -17.05
CA GLY A 401 -6.44 9.30 -16.98
C GLY A 401 -7.21 10.11 -15.93
N GLU A 402 -8.20 9.52 -15.26
CA GLU A 402 -8.88 10.18 -14.15
C GLU A 402 -7.99 10.20 -12.91
N ILE A 403 -8.00 11.31 -12.18
CA ILE A 403 -7.32 11.39 -10.89
C ILE A 403 -8.24 10.84 -9.81
N GLY A 404 -7.67 10.01 -8.93
CA GLY A 404 -8.37 9.52 -7.76
C GLY A 404 -7.42 9.16 -6.64
N ILE A 405 -8.00 8.66 -5.57
CA ILE A 405 -7.31 8.23 -4.36
C ILE A 405 -7.75 6.81 -4.02
N THR A 406 -6.88 6.09 -3.32
CA THR A 406 -7.17 4.75 -2.83
C THR A 406 -7.17 4.74 -1.31
N VAL A 407 -8.18 4.10 -0.73
CA VAL A 407 -8.15 3.66 0.67
C VAL A 407 -7.86 2.16 0.71
N SER A 408 -6.98 1.72 1.61
CA SER A 408 -6.54 0.33 1.70
C SER A 408 -6.54 -0.21 3.14
N ALA A 409 -6.68 -1.54 3.27
CA ALA A 409 -6.63 -2.29 4.53
C ALA A 409 -5.79 -3.57 4.36
N ALA A 410 -4.92 -3.85 5.34
CA ALA A 410 -4.11 -5.07 5.36
C ALA A 410 -4.96 -6.29 5.78
N VAL A 411 -4.76 -7.42 5.10
CA VAL A 411 -5.50 -8.68 5.25
C VAL A 411 -4.62 -9.70 5.95
N TYR A 412 -5.15 -10.35 6.99
CA TYR A 412 -4.45 -11.35 7.79
C TYR A 412 -5.23 -12.66 7.92
N ASP A 413 -4.51 -13.77 7.96
CA ASP A 413 -5.02 -15.04 8.45
C ASP A 413 -5.06 -14.99 9.97
N ARG A 414 -6.24 -14.67 10.51
CA ARG A 414 -6.49 -14.62 11.96
C ARG A 414 -6.93 -15.97 12.54
N SER A 415 -7.00 -17.02 11.74
CA SER A 415 -7.31 -18.38 12.23
C SER A 415 -6.14 -19.00 13.00
N VAL A 416 -4.94 -18.47 12.80
CA VAL A 416 -3.69 -18.88 13.44
C VAL A 416 -3.19 -17.79 14.36
N THR A 417 -2.51 -18.18 15.44
CA THR A 417 -1.83 -17.25 16.34
C THR A 417 -0.32 -17.47 16.25
N PRO A 418 0.45 -16.42 15.98
CA PRO A 418 0.00 -15.05 15.67
C PRO A 418 -0.47 -14.91 14.21
N ALA A 419 -1.24 -13.86 13.94
CA ALA A 419 -1.99 -13.71 12.68
C ALA A 419 -1.04 -13.43 11.50
N ARG A 420 -1.27 -14.11 10.37
CA ARG A 420 -0.30 -14.10 9.25
C ARG A 420 -0.73 -13.15 8.15
N TYR A 421 0.19 -12.32 7.68
CA TYR A 421 -0.10 -11.42 6.56
C TYR A 421 -0.39 -12.21 5.26
N ILE A 422 -1.51 -11.88 4.60
CA ILE A 422 -1.95 -12.48 3.33
C ILE A 422 -1.83 -11.48 2.18
N GLY A 423 -2.13 -10.19 2.41
CA GLY A 423 -2.15 -9.19 1.35
C GLY A 423 -2.85 -7.89 1.75
N VAL A 424 -3.34 -7.14 0.76
CA VAL A 424 -4.02 -5.85 0.93
C VAL A 424 -5.27 -5.81 0.08
N VAL A 425 -6.35 -5.24 0.62
CA VAL A 425 -7.51 -4.81 -0.17
C VAL A 425 -7.47 -3.31 -0.36
N GLY A 426 -7.98 -2.84 -1.51
CA GLY A 426 -8.07 -1.42 -1.82
C GLY A 426 -9.38 -1.07 -2.51
N ILE A 427 -9.82 0.17 -2.31
CA ILE A 427 -10.96 0.77 -3.00
C ILE A 427 -10.50 2.07 -3.63
N ASP A 428 -10.69 2.18 -4.94
CA ASP A 428 -10.46 3.41 -5.68
C ASP A 428 -11.68 4.32 -5.60
N ILE A 429 -11.42 5.59 -5.36
CA ILE A 429 -12.41 6.65 -5.26
C ILE A 429 -11.97 7.77 -6.20
N LEU A 430 -12.84 8.13 -7.15
CA LEU A 430 -12.56 9.23 -8.06
C LEU A 430 -12.49 10.55 -7.28
N GLN A 431 -11.56 11.42 -7.68
CA GLN A 431 -11.41 12.73 -7.05
C GLN A 431 -12.64 13.63 -7.30
N LYS A 432 -13.27 13.55 -8.47
CA LYS A 432 -14.42 14.38 -8.86
C LYS A 432 -15.58 14.35 -7.85
N PRO A 433 -16.09 13.18 -7.42
CA PRO A 433 -17.07 13.10 -6.33
C PRO A 433 -16.60 13.71 -5.00
N LEU A 434 -15.30 13.58 -4.68
CA LEU A 434 -14.72 14.11 -3.45
C LEU A 434 -14.58 15.64 -3.48
N ILE A 435 -14.26 16.23 -4.64
CA ILE A 435 -14.25 17.70 -4.84
C ILE A 435 -15.67 18.26 -4.62
N GLY A 436 -16.72 17.54 -5.01
CA GLY A 436 -18.10 17.93 -4.72
C GLY A 436 -18.44 17.93 -3.23
N ALA A 437 -17.74 17.11 -2.43
CA ALA A 437 -17.90 17.02 -0.98
C ALA A 437 -17.03 18.03 -0.22
N PHE A 438 -15.98 18.59 -0.83
CA PHE A 438 -14.98 19.43 -0.16
C PHE A 438 -14.81 20.80 -0.81
N VAL A 439 -14.88 21.85 0.01
CA VAL A 439 -14.72 23.24 -0.45
C VAL A 439 -13.30 23.52 -0.98
N ASP A 440 -12.30 22.80 -0.47
CA ASP A 440 -10.91 22.82 -0.91
C ASP A 440 -10.39 21.39 -1.06
N ALA A 441 -10.29 20.93 -2.32
CA ALA A 441 -9.90 19.57 -2.63
C ALA A 441 -8.44 19.28 -2.29
N ASP A 442 -7.54 20.25 -2.47
CA ASP A 442 -6.11 20.07 -2.22
C ASP A 442 -5.85 19.96 -0.72
N GLU A 443 -6.54 20.76 0.11
CA GLU A 443 -6.47 20.64 1.56
C GLU A 443 -7.11 19.34 2.06
N ALA A 444 -8.25 18.91 1.48
CA ALA A 444 -8.90 17.66 1.83
C ALA A 444 -8.02 16.45 1.51
N ILE A 445 -7.41 16.43 0.33
CA ILE A 445 -6.44 15.43 -0.10
C ILE A 445 -5.23 15.39 0.84
N SER A 446 -4.66 16.56 1.12
CA SER A 446 -3.52 16.68 2.05
C SER A 446 -3.90 16.21 3.45
N ARG A 447 -5.16 16.41 3.87
CA ARG A 447 -5.69 15.90 5.13
C ARG A 447 -5.83 14.38 5.10
N LEU A 448 -6.33 13.76 4.03
CA LEU A 448 -6.41 12.29 3.90
C LEU A 448 -5.03 11.64 3.93
N ALA A 449 -4.05 12.19 3.21
CA ALA A 449 -2.67 11.71 3.24
C ALA A 449 -2.08 11.81 4.67
N ARG A 450 -2.26 12.95 5.37
CA ARG A 450 -1.80 13.13 6.76
C ARG A 450 -2.43 12.15 7.74
N ARG A 451 -3.71 11.80 7.60
CA ARG A 451 -4.39 10.83 8.49
C ARG A 451 -3.68 9.47 8.53
N SER A 452 -3.09 9.05 7.42
CA SER A 452 -2.36 7.79 7.32
C SER A 452 -1.00 7.84 8.03
N ILE A 453 -0.44 9.04 8.18
CA ILE A 453 0.87 9.30 8.80
C ILE A 453 0.73 9.54 10.31
N GLU A 454 -0.35 10.19 10.75
CA GLU A 454 -0.59 10.56 12.16
C GLU A 454 -0.77 9.33 13.07
N SER A 455 -1.23 8.21 12.52
CA SER A 455 -1.37 6.94 13.25
C SER A 455 -0.17 6.03 13.03
N CYS A 456 0.86 6.17 13.87
CA CYS A 456 1.97 5.22 13.91
C CYS A 456 1.47 3.88 14.45
N PRO A 457 1.54 2.80 13.66
CA PRO A 457 1.08 1.52 14.14
C PRO A 457 2.04 1.01 15.23
N ARG A 458 1.49 0.43 16.29
CA ARG A 458 2.31 -0.31 17.24
C ARG A 458 2.79 -1.59 16.57
N PHE A 459 4.10 -1.70 16.46
CA PHE A 459 4.77 -2.88 15.96
C PHE A 459 4.86 -3.92 17.08
N THR A 460 4.13 -5.02 16.96
CA THR A 460 4.18 -6.16 17.89
C THR A 460 4.35 -7.44 17.09
N ALA A 461 5.59 -7.92 16.94
CA ALA A 461 5.88 -9.21 16.35
C ALA A 461 6.49 -10.14 17.42
N THR A 462 6.01 -11.37 17.46
CA THR A 462 6.56 -12.41 18.34
C THR A 462 7.91 -12.90 17.81
N PRO A 463 8.80 -13.42 18.67
CA PRO A 463 10.06 -14.03 18.22
C PRO A 463 9.85 -15.12 17.16
N CYS A 464 8.80 -15.94 17.30
CA CYS A 464 8.50 -16.98 16.30
C CYS A 464 8.01 -16.42 14.96
N GLU A 465 7.28 -15.29 14.93
CA GLU A 465 6.93 -14.62 13.66
C GLU A 465 8.15 -14.07 12.95
N LEU A 466 9.04 -13.42 13.69
CA LEU A 466 10.26 -12.89 13.12
C LEU A 466 11.11 -14.03 12.56
N GLU A 467 11.18 -15.16 13.26
CA GLU A 467 11.91 -16.34 12.79
C GLU A 467 11.25 -17.01 11.58
N ALA A 468 9.92 -17.10 11.57
CA ALA A 468 9.14 -17.55 10.42
C ALA A 468 9.42 -16.72 9.16
N ILE A 469 9.47 -15.39 9.31
CA ILE A 469 9.73 -14.48 8.20
C ILE A 469 11.18 -14.62 7.74
N ARG A 470 12.15 -14.70 8.66
CA ARG A 470 13.57 -14.96 8.34
C ARG A 470 13.73 -16.24 7.53
N TYR A 471 13.07 -17.32 7.96
CA TYR A 471 13.10 -18.59 7.25
C TYR A 471 12.50 -18.48 5.83
N ALA A 472 11.31 -17.87 5.72
CA ALA A 472 10.61 -17.72 4.44
C ALA A 472 11.37 -16.91 3.39
N THR A 473 12.30 -16.04 3.83
CA THR A 473 13.08 -15.15 2.96
C THR A 473 14.51 -15.63 2.74
N GLY A 474 14.83 -16.87 3.12
CA GLY A 474 16.15 -17.48 2.88
C GLY A 474 17.20 -17.27 3.97
N GLY A 475 16.82 -16.78 5.15
CA GLY A 475 17.70 -16.65 6.31
C GLY A 475 17.62 -17.88 7.21
N SER A 476 18.70 -18.66 7.31
CA SER A 476 18.77 -19.86 8.18
C SER A 476 19.63 -19.66 9.44
N GLN A 477 20.15 -18.45 9.69
CA GLN A 477 21.32 -18.27 10.55
C GLN A 477 21.09 -17.58 11.90
N CYS A 478 19.91 -17.04 12.19
CA CYS A 478 19.61 -16.60 13.55
C CYS A 478 19.13 -17.83 14.33
N SER A 479 19.92 -18.29 15.30
CA SER A 479 19.59 -19.53 16.03
C SER A 479 18.13 -19.52 16.48
N PRO A 480 17.37 -20.59 16.22
CA PRO A 480 16.00 -20.67 16.68
C PRO A 480 16.00 -20.61 18.20
N ALA A 481 15.08 -19.86 18.79
CA ALA A 481 14.51 -20.34 20.03
C ALA A 481 14.02 -21.76 19.70
N SER A 482 14.64 -22.79 20.27
CA SER A 482 14.40 -24.21 19.93
C SER A 482 12.93 -24.61 20.00
N GLU A 483 12.09 -23.80 20.65
CA GLU A 483 10.63 -23.91 20.76
C GLU A 483 9.88 -23.47 19.48
N CYS A 484 10.45 -22.64 18.61
CA CYS A 484 9.76 -22.16 17.40
C CYS A 484 9.92 -23.11 16.20
N LEU A 485 10.86 -24.06 16.21
CA LEU A 485 11.18 -24.92 15.05
C LEU A 485 10.02 -25.83 14.61
N GLU A 486 9.24 -26.39 15.54
CA GLU A 486 8.03 -27.16 15.20
C GLU A 486 6.96 -26.29 14.53
N ASN A 487 6.99 -24.97 14.76
CA ASN A 487 6.10 -23.97 14.15
C ASN A 487 6.65 -23.37 12.84
N ILE A 488 7.93 -23.55 12.49
CA ILE A 488 8.51 -22.96 11.26
C ILE A 488 8.03 -23.70 10.00
N GLN A 489 7.84 -25.03 10.04
CA GLN A 489 7.17 -25.74 8.94
C GLN A 489 5.68 -25.37 8.82
N GLN A 490 5.05 -24.93 9.91
CA GLN A 490 3.72 -24.35 9.90
C GLN A 490 3.72 -22.87 9.54
N ALA A 491 4.87 -22.19 9.50
CA ALA A 491 4.97 -20.73 9.32
C ALA A 491 4.75 -20.28 7.88
N VAL A 492 4.97 -21.16 6.92
CA VAL A 492 4.45 -20.97 5.56
C VAL A 492 2.93 -21.09 5.63
N LEU A 493 2.21 -20.16 5.00
CA LEU A 493 0.74 -20.26 4.93
C LEU A 493 0.40 -21.65 4.35
N PRO A 494 -0.43 -22.46 5.04
CA PRO A 494 -0.64 -23.83 4.63
C PRO A 494 -1.26 -23.86 3.23
N LEU A 495 -0.71 -24.68 2.35
CA LEU A 495 -1.31 -24.97 1.05
C LEU A 495 -2.54 -25.85 1.26
N CYS A 496 -3.56 -25.70 0.41
CA CYS A 496 -4.74 -26.54 0.44
C CYS A 496 -4.43 -27.97 -0.06
N PRO A 497 -4.65 -29.02 0.73
CA PRO A 497 -4.53 -30.41 0.27
C PRO A 497 -5.88 -30.97 -0.21
N PRO A 498 -5.90 -31.93 -1.15
CA PRO A 498 -4.85 -32.32 -2.10
C PRO A 498 -4.81 -31.43 -3.37
N ALA A 499 -3.67 -31.41 -4.07
CA ALA A 499 -3.47 -30.66 -5.32
C ALA A 499 -4.49 -30.99 -6.44
N SER A 500 -5.23 -32.11 -6.33
CA SER A 500 -6.32 -32.46 -7.24
C SER A 500 -7.55 -31.55 -7.12
N LEU A 501 -7.63 -30.71 -6.08
CA LEU A 501 -8.67 -29.69 -5.92
C LEU A 501 -8.30 -28.34 -6.56
N LEU A 502 -7.06 -28.19 -7.02
CA LEU A 502 -6.67 -27.00 -7.76
C LEU A 502 -7.42 -26.97 -9.10
N PRO A 503 -7.85 -25.79 -9.55
CA PRO A 503 -8.44 -25.66 -10.87
C PRO A 503 -7.51 -26.21 -11.95
N THR A 504 -8.03 -27.15 -12.75
CA THR A 504 -7.30 -27.75 -13.85
C THR A 504 -7.09 -26.79 -15.01
N ASN A 505 -7.95 -25.76 -15.12
CA ASN A 505 -7.86 -24.74 -16.15
C ASN A 505 -8.32 -23.35 -15.67
N LEU A 506 -7.39 -22.57 -15.13
CA LEU A 506 -7.60 -21.13 -14.85
C LEU A 506 -7.84 -20.28 -16.11
N LYS A 507 -7.47 -20.79 -17.29
CA LYS A 507 -7.52 -20.08 -18.57
C LYS A 507 -8.69 -20.54 -19.46
N GLU A 508 -9.73 -21.15 -18.90
CA GLU A 508 -10.86 -21.67 -19.70
C GLU A 508 -11.51 -20.61 -20.61
N ASN A 509 -11.54 -19.34 -20.18
CA ASN A 509 -12.16 -18.24 -20.91
C ASN A 509 -11.22 -17.56 -21.92
N ASN A 510 -10.17 -18.21 -22.43
CA ASN A 510 -9.08 -17.62 -23.22
C ASN A 510 -9.42 -17.22 -24.68
N ASN A 511 -10.68 -16.93 -24.98
CA ASN A 511 -11.16 -16.63 -26.34
C ASN A 511 -10.48 -15.42 -27.01
N MET A 512 -9.85 -14.54 -26.23
CA MET A 512 -9.14 -13.35 -26.72
C MET A 512 -7.62 -13.56 -26.84
N GLU A 513 -7.13 -14.78 -26.60
CA GLU A 513 -5.71 -15.11 -26.70
C GLU A 513 -5.16 -14.80 -28.11
N GLY A 514 -4.00 -14.12 -28.14
CA GLY A 514 -3.35 -13.71 -29.39
C GLY A 514 -3.89 -12.45 -30.04
N LEU A 515 -5.00 -11.88 -29.55
CA LEU A 515 -5.51 -10.60 -30.03
C LEU A 515 -4.72 -9.41 -29.48
N THR A 516 -4.62 -8.35 -30.28
CA THR A 516 -4.04 -7.08 -29.85
C THR A 516 -4.88 -6.42 -28.76
N TYR A 517 -4.29 -5.54 -27.95
CA TYR A 517 -5.05 -4.76 -26.96
C TYR A 517 -6.23 -4.01 -27.60
N GLN A 518 -6.07 -3.52 -28.82
CA GLN A 518 -7.10 -2.80 -29.53
C GLN A 518 -8.32 -3.69 -29.85
N GLU A 519 -8.08 -4.91 -30.32
CA GLU A 519 -9.12 -5.86 -30.69
C GLU A 519 -9.92 -6.34 -29.48
N ARG A 520 -9.25 -6.59 -28.34
CA ARG A 520 -9.91 -7.10 -27.12
C ARG A 520 -10.39 -6.03 -26.15
N GLY A 521 -9.75 -4.86 -26.17
CA GLY A 521 -9.89 -3.82 -25.15
C GLY A 521 -10.75 -2.63 -25.58
N CYS A 522 -10.82 -2.29 -26.87
CA CYS A 522 -11.45 -1.04 -27.30
C CYS A 522 -12.92 -1.20 -27.68
N CYS A 523 -13.75 -0.30 -27.16
CA CYS A 523 -15.12 -0.14 -27.60
C CYS A 523 -15.17 0.19 -29.10
N GLY A 524 -16.00 -0.53 -29.87
CA GLY A 524 -16.20 -0.27 -31.30
C GLY A 524 -15.21 -0.99 -32.23
N CYS A 525 -14.17 -1.63 -31.71
CA CYS A 525 -13.42 -2.62 -32.47
C CYS A 525 -14.25 -3.90 -32.51
N ALA A 526 -15.02 -4.09 -33.59
CA ALA A 526 -15.83 -5.28 -33.77
C ALA A 526 -14.94 -6.52 -33.95
N VAL A 527 -14.77 -7.31 -32.88
CA VAL A 527 -14.52 -8.74 -33.05
C VAL A 527 -15.89 -9.39 -33.04
N LEU A 528 -16.49 -9.56 -34.22
CA LEU A 528 -17.60 -10.50 -34.36
C LEU A 528 -17.03 -11.88 -34.01
N PRO A 529 -17.51 -12.56 -32.94
CA PRO A 529 -17.11 -13.94 -32.70
C PRO A 529 -17.56 -14.74 -33.93
N THR A 530 -16.60 -15.30 -34.67
CA THR A 530 -16.90 -16.29 -35.68
C THR A 530 -17.58 -17.45 -34.97
N LEU A 531 -18.83 -17.72 -35.37
CA LEU A 531 -19.59 -18.90 -34.97
C LEU A 531 -18.72 -20.17 -35.03
N PRO A 532 -18.92 -21.14 -34.12
CA PRO A 532 -18.13 -22.37 -34.10
C PRO A 532 -18.19 -23.10 -35.46
N PRO A 533 -17.13 -23.82 -35.86
CA PRO A 533 -16.93 -24.32 -37.23
C PRO A 533 -17.86 -25.48 -37.66
N PHE A 534 -19.02 -25.66 -37.01
CA PHE A 534 -19.98 -26.72 -37.32
C PHE A 534 -21.35 -26.17 -37.73
N MET A 535 -21.38 -25.24 -38.69
CA MET A 535 -22.62 -24.97 -39.43
C MET A 535 -22.32 -24.48 -40.84
N ASN A 536 -21.95 -25.41 -41.72
CA ASN A 536 -22.00 -25.18 -43.16
C ASN A 536 -23.47 -25.26 -43.62
N VAL A 537 -24.15 -24.12 -43.65
CA VAL A 537 -25.36 -23.96 -44.45
C VAL A 537 -24.93 -23.65 -45.88
N VAL A 538 -25.08 -24.63 -46.76
CA VAL A 538 -24.92 -24.46 -48.20
C VAL A 538 -25.99 -23.50 -48.70
N THR A 539 -25.62 -22.26 -49.00
CA THR A 539 -26.48 -21.31 -49.72
C THR A 539 -26.43 -21.61 -51.21
N ALA A 540 -27.46 -22.28 -51.75
CA ALA A 540 -27.71 -22.35 -53.18
C ALA A 540 -28.64 -21.22 -53.63
N THR A 541 -28.19 -20.46 -54.62
CA THR A 541 -28.89 -19.37 -55.32
C THR A 541 -30.10 -19.87 -56.13
N PRO A 542 -31.14 -19.04 -56.39
CA PRO A 542 -32.37 -19.49 -57.02
C PRO A 542 -32.33 -19.35 -58.55
N THR A 543 -32.68 -20.42 -59.26
CA THR A 543 -33.06 -20.36 -60.68
C THR A 543 -34.32 -21.19 -60.95
N ARG A 544 -35.08 -20.67 -61.91
CA ARG A 544 -36.49 -20.91 -62.29
C ARG A 544 -36.82 -22.37 -62.69
N SER A 545 -38.02 -22.81 -62.30
CA SER A 545 -38.86 -23.99 -62.65
C SER A 545 -38.77 -24.53 -64.11
N PRO A 546 -39.24 -25.78 -64.45
CA PRO A 546 -40.54 -26.32 -64.00
C PRO A 546 -40.81 -27.86 -63.96
N VAL A 547 -41.99 -28.18 -63.38
CA VAL A 547 -42.87 -29.39 -63.49
C VAL A 547 -42.34 -30.74 -62.96
N VAL A 548 -43.05 -31.35 -62.00
CA VAL A 548 -43.75 -32.66 -62.09
C VAL A 548 -44.39 -33.03 -60.72
N THR A 549 -45.50 -33.72 -60.83
CA THR A 549 -46.63 -34.04 -59.93
C THR A 549 -46.44 -35.07 -58.81
N SER A 550 -47.29 -34.92 -57.77
CA SER A 550 -47.85 -35.94 -56.83
C SER A 550 -46.89 -36.56 -55.81
N ALA A 551 -47.26 -36.92 -54.57
CA ALA A 551 -48.54 -37.14 -53.90
C ALA A 551 -48.37 -36.96 -52.37
N ALA A 552 -49.46 -36.63 -51.66
CA ALA A 552 -49.65 -36.87 -50.22
C ALA A 552 -49.90 -38.38 -49.96
N PRO A 553 -50.11 -38.92 -48.73
CA PRO A 553 -50.29 -38.33 -47.38
C PRO A 553 -49.36 -39.01 -46.32
N THR A 554 -49.28 -38.63 -45.04
CA THR A 554 -50.25 -38.88 -43.96
C THR A 554 -49.85 -38.20 -42.64
N THR A 555 -50.90 -37.88 -41.91
CA THR A 555 -51.08 -37.02 -40.73
C THR A 555 -50.89 -37.78 -39.38
N PRO A 556 -51.13 -37.18 -38.19
CA PRO A 556 -50.35 -37.28 -36.95
C PRO A 556 -51.10 -38.13 -35.87
N PRO A 557 -50.94 -37.98 -34.51
CA PRO A 557 -51.24 -36.77 -33.69
C PRO A 557 -50.24 -36.52 -32.51
N SER A 558 -49.96 -35.28 -32.08
CA SER A 558 -50.65 -34.51 -31.02
C SER A 558 -51.07 -35.30 -29.77
N LEU A 559 -50.58 -34.90 -28.58
CA LEU A 559 -51.38 -34.32 -27.48
C LEU A 559 -50.58 -34.18 -26.16
N ARG A 560 -50.63 -32.96 -25.60
CA ARG A 560 -50.51 -32.58 -24.16
C ARG A 560 -51.67 -33.25 -23.34
N PRO A 561 -51.86 -33.12 -22.00
CA PRO A 561 -51.17 -32.34 -20.95
C PRO A 561 -51.17 -32.95 -19.49
N THR A 562 -50.79 -32.11 -18.51
CA THR A 562 -51.20 -32.04 -17.07
C THR A 562 -50.77 -33.11 -16.05
N SER A 563 -50.07 -32.69 -14.99
CA SER A 563 -50.60 -32.59 -13.61
C SER A 563 -49.49 -32.32 -12.57
N LYS A 564 -49.77 -31.40 -11.61
CA LYS A 564 -49.12 -31.34 -10.28
C LYS A 564 -49.57 -32.56 -9.45
N PRO A 565 -48.78 -33.01 -8.46
CA PRO A 565 -49.22 -32.79 -7.07
C PRO A 565 -48.11 -32.56 -6.03
N THR A 566 -48.47 -31.68 -5.07
CA THR A 566 -48.39 -31.86 -3.61
C THR A 566 -47.06 -31.86 -2.84
N LEU A 567 -46.98 -30.86 -1.95
CA LEU A 567 -46.09 -30.65 -0.81
C LEU A 567 -46.32 -31.68 0.32
N ILE A 568 -45.25 -32.23 0.89
CA ILE A 568 -45.16 -32.74 2.28
C ILE A 568 -43.76 -32.35 2.84
N PRO A 569 -43.64 -31.95 4.12
CA PRO A 569 -42.57 -31.07 4.60
C PRO A 569 -41.42 -31.84 5.23
N THR A 570 -40.20 -31.30 5.13
CA THR A 570 -39.06 -31.72 5.96
C THR A 570 -38.64 -30.62 6.91
N ALA A 571 -38.47 -31.02 8.15
CA ALA A 571 -38.37 -30.23 9.36
C ALA A 571 -37.23 -29.21 9.35
N VAL A 572 -37.56 -28.00 9.80
CA VAL A 572 -36.64 -26.99 10.33
C VAL A 572 -36.35 -27.33 11.79
N PRO A 573 -35.08 -27.42 12.24
CA PRO A 573 -34.80 -27.36 13.67
C PRO A 573 -34.90 -25.92 14.16
N VAL A 574 -35.86 -25.68 15.04
CA VAL A 574 -36.02 -24.47 15.85
C VAL A 574 -35.05 -24.54 17.02
N VAL A 575 -34.14 -23.56 17.14
CA VAL A 575 -33.47 -23.15 18.39
C VAL A 575 -33.34 -21.62 18.32
N ALA A 576 -34.34 -20.89 18.82
CA ALA A 576 -34.41 -20.29 20.16
C ALA A 576 -33.45 -19.09 20.38
N ALA A 577 -34.01 -17.88 20.32
CA ALA A 577 -33.52 -16.67 20.95
C ALA A 577 -34.76 -15.84 21.40
N PRO A 578 -34.66 -14.88 22.32
CA PRO A 578 -33.63 -14.60 23.34
C PRO A 578 -34.25 -14.52 24.76
N LEU A 579 -33.44 -14.66 25.83
CA LEU A 579 -33.86 -14.26 27.17
C LEU A 579 -32.76 -13.46 27.90
N PRO A 580 -33.15 -12.50 28.77
CA PRO A 580 -32.38 -11.31 29.15
C PRO A 580 -31.30 -11.59 30.20
N PRO A 581 -30.38 -10.63 30.44
CA PRO A 581 -29.24 -10.83 31.33
C PRO A 581 -29.67 -11.02 32.78
N SER A 582 -29.17 -12.09 33.39
CA SER A 582 -29.30 -12.40 34.81
C SER A 582 -28.39 -11.49 35.65
N GLU A 583 -29.00 -10.83 36.65
CA GLU A 583 -28.33 -10.11 37.73
C GLU A 583 -27.38 -11.01 38.55
N PRO A 584 -26.31 -10.46 39.14
CA PRO A 584 -25.38 -11.20 39.99
C PRO A 584 -25.91 -11.35 41.43
N SER A 585 -25.62 -12.51 42.02
CA SER A 585 -25.90 -12.88 43.40
C SER A 585 -25.07 -12.09 44.43
N LYS A 586 -25.73 -11.76 45.54
CA LYS A 586 -25.22 -11.10 46.76
C LYS A 586 -24.54 -12.08 47.72
N GLU A 587 -23.43 -11.64 48.32
CA GLU A 587 -22.88 -11.96 49.66
C GLU A 587 -21.73 -10.96 49.89
N GLU A 588 -21.33 -10.46 51.07
CA GLU A 588 -22.02 -9.88 52.22
C GLU A 588 -21.11 -8.75 52.78
N LYS A 589 -21.71 -7.78 53.45
CA LYS A 589 -21.22 -6.49 53.99
C LYS A 589 -19.92 -6.49 54.82
N THR A 590 -19.19 -5.36 54.78
CA THR A 590 -19.08 -4.44 55.95
C THR A 590 -18.53 -3.04 55.60
N SER A 591 -19.29 -2.01 56.01
CA SER A 591 -18.88 -0.68 56.56
C SER A 591 -17.99 0.24 55.71
N SER A 592 -18.23 1.54 55.48
CA SER A 592 -19.22 2.54 55.93
C SER A 592 -18.96 3.81 55.11
N ALA A 593 -20.02 4.42 54.57
CA ALA A 593 -20.00 5.76 53.97
C ALA A 593 -20.00 6.87 55.08
N PRO A 594 -19.95 8.19 54.79
CA PRO A 594 -20.94 8.86 53.94
C PRO A 594 -20.39 9.85 52.90
N ASN A 595 -21.15 9.87 51.79
CA ASN A 595 -21.33 10.87 50.74
C ASN A 595 -22.04 12.14 51.35
N PRO A 596 -22.45 13.25 50.66
CA PRO A 596 -22.67 13.31 49.21
C PRO A 596 -22.61 14.69 48.47
N GLN A 597 -22.94 14.62 47.17
CA GLN A 597 -23.63 15.61 46.30
C GLN A 597 -22.83 16.79 45.72
N GLU A 598 -23.09 17.32 44.52
CA GLU A 598 -23.81 16.97 43.26
C GLU A 598 -23.63 18.21 42.33
N GLU A 599 -23.85 18.05 41.02
CA GLU A 599 -24.19 19.08 40.02
C GLU A 599 -23.11 20.02 39.39
N THR A 600 -23.21 20.11 38.06
CA THR A 600 -22.65 21.12 37.12
C THR A 600 -23.76 22.16 36.79
N PRO A 601 -23.63 23.15 35.88
CA PRO A 601 -22.54 24.05 35.43
C PRO A 601 -22.99 25.55 35.29
N TRP A 602 -22.06 26.45 34.90
CA TRP A 602 -22.23 27.84 34.37
C TRP A 602 -22.85 28.93 35.26
N ASP A 603 -22.04 29.92 35.68
CA ASP A 603 -22.12 31.33 35.25
C ASP A 603 -21.36 32.30 36.20
N ILE A 604 -20.93 33.41 35.59
CA ILE A 604 -20.56 34.71 36.19
C ILE A 604 -19.07 34.98 36.50
N ILE A 605 -18.53 35.74 35.55
CA ILE A 605 -17.35 36.60 35.58
C ILE A 605 -17.50 37.68 36.69
N ILE A 606 -16.37 38.04 37.33
CA ILE A 606 -15.95 39.37 37.84
C ILE A 606 -15.58 39.44 39.35
N LEU A 607 -14.28 39.77 39.56
CA LEU A 607 -13.61 40.44 40.70
C LEU A 607 -13.21 39.65 41.97
N GLY A 608 -11.90 39.66 42.25
CA GLY A 608 -11.35 39.36 43.58
C GLY A 608 -9.85 39.04 43.63
N ILE A 609 -8.98 39.99 43.26
CA ILE A 609 -7.53 39.89 43.48
C ILE A 609 -7.21 40.12 44.96
N SER A 610 -6.55 39.15 45.60
CA SER A 610 -5.44 39.32 46.58
C SER A 610 -4.95 37.92 46.95
N GLY A 611 -3.69 37.52 46.93
CA GLY A 611 -2.38 38.13 46.65
C GLY A 611 -1.35 37.09 47.12
N GLY A 612 -0.27 36.86 46.37
CA GLY A 612 0.75 35.87 46.78
C GLY A 612 1.81 35.56 45.73
N ALA A 613 2.82 36.42 45.63
CA ALA A 613 4.24 36.22 45.26
C ALA A 613 4.71 35.32 44.08
N THR A 614 3.93 34.47 43.43
CA THR A 614 4.38 33.63 42.30
C THR A 614 4.08 34.22 40.92
N GLY A 615 3.29 35.31 40.83
CA GLY A 615 2.92 35.96 39.56
C GLY A 615 3.96 36.94 38.97
N CYS A 616 4.91 37.44 39.77
CA CYS A 616 5.86 38.46 39.30
C CYS A 616 6.98 37.90 38.43
N ILE A 617 7.34 36.63 38.58
CA ILE A 617 8.42 36.00 37.78
C ILE A 617 7.89 35.62 36.39
N VAL A 618 6.66 35.13 36.29
CA VAL A 618 6.01 34.78 35.01
C VAL A 618 5.69 36.03 34.20
N GLY A 619 5.21 37.11 34.83
CA GLY A 619 4.92 38.37 34.15
C GLY A 619 6.17 39.05 33.55
N PHE A 620 7.31 38.98 34.24
CA PHE A 620 8.56 39.58 33.77
C PHE A 620 9.17 38.79 32.60
N VAL A 621 9.13 37.45 32.66
CA VAL A 621 9.60 36.58 31.57
C VAL A 621 8.70 36.70 30.34
N CYS A 622 7.37 36.74 30.50
CA CYS A 622 6.45 36.98 29.39
C CYS A 622 6.59 38.38 28.78
N TYR A 623 6.89 39.41 29.58
CA TYR A 623 7.14 40.76 29.08
C TYR A 623 8.42 40.85 28.24
N ILE A 624 9.51 40.19 28.67
CA ILE A 624 10.75 40.12 27.89
C ILE A 624 10.55 39.33 26.60
N PHE A 625 9.88 38.17 26.66
CA PHE A 625 9.66 37.35 25.47
C PHE A 625 8.80 38.08 24.43
N ARG A 626 7.74 38.79 24.88
CA ARG A 626 6.90 39.63 24.01
C ARG A 626 7.70 40.77 23.37
N ARG A 627 8.56 41.47 24.13
CA ARG A 627 9.44 42.53 23.61
C ARG A 627 10.42 42.02 22.55
N VAL A 628 10.99 40.83 22.75
CA VAL A 628 11.90 40.20 21.79
C VAL A 628 11.17 39.81 20.50
N VAL A 629 9.98 39.22 20.62
CA VAL A 629 9.14 38.86 19.47
C VAL A 629 8.68 40.10 18.70
N GLU A 630 8.25 41.17 19.39
CA GLU A 630 7.87 42.44 18.75
C GLU A 630 9.06 43.06 17.99
N GLN A 631 10.29 43.04 18.54
CA GLN A 631 11.49 43.51 17.82
C GLN A 631 11.85 42.66 16.61
N TRP A 632 11.70 41.33 16.71
CA TRP A 632 11.92 40.42 15.58
C TRP A 632 10.91 40.64 14.45
N ILE A 633 9.63 40.88 14.80
CA ILE A 633 8.59 41.18 13.82
C ILE A 633 8.86 42.51 13.13
N GLU A 634 9.25 43.57 13.85
CA GLU A 634 9.59 44.85 13.20
C GLU A 634 10.80 44.74 12.26
N LEU A 635 11.83 43.98 12.64
CA LEU A 635 12.99 43.71 11.77
C LEU A 635 12.61 42.89 10.53
N LEU A 636 11.72 41.90 10.68
CA LEU A 636 11.22 41.09 9.58
C LEU A 636 10.39 41.94 8.61
N VAL A 637 9.47 42.76 9.13
CA VAL A 637 8.63 43.68 8.34
C VAL A 637 9.49 44.71 7.62
N ALA A 638 10.52 45.28 8.26
CA ALA A 638 11.47 46.19 7.62
C ALA A 638 12.25 45.50 6.48
N ARG A 639 12.65 44.23 6.66
CA ARG A 639 13.38 43.46 5.65
C ARG A 639 12.50 43.09 4.46
N ILE A 640 11.24 42.73 4.70
CA ILE A 640 10.23 42.47 3.66
C ILE A 640 9.93 43.76 2.88
N ASN A 641 9.69 44.88 3.56
CA ASN A 641 9.41 46.15 2.89
C ASN A 641 10.60 46.63 2.03
N ASN A 642 11.84 46.42 2.49
CA ASN A 642 13.03 46.72 1.70
C ASN A 642 13.17 45.78 0.48
N TRP A 643 12.83 44.51 0.63
CA TRP A 643 12.81 43.55 -0.47
C TRP A 643 11.74 43.90 -1.52
N ILE A 644 10.52 44.24 -1.10
CA ILE A 644 9.43 44.70 -1.98
C ILE A 644 9.85 45.99 -2.69
N GLY A 645 10.45 46.95 -1.98
CA GLY A 645 10.97 48.18 -2.58
C GLY A 645 11.97 47.91 -3.70
N ARG A 646 12.93 47.00 -3.48
CA ARG A 646 13.90 46.59 -4.50
C ARG A 646 13.26 45.87 -5.69
N MET A 647 12.23 45.07 -5.44
CA MET A 647 11.49 44.37 -6.49
C MET A 647 10.70 45.35 -7.38
N VAL A 648 10.01 46.32 -6.78
CA VAL A 648 9.31 47.38 -7.52
C VAL A 648 10.29 48.22 -8.36
N ASP A 649 11.45 48.55 -7.80
CA ASP A 649 12.50 49.31 -8.48
C ASP A 649 13.14 48.51 -9.63
N TRP A 650 13.24 47.19 -9.49
CA TRP A 650 13.66 46.28 -10.55
C TRP A 650 12.61 46.18 -11.67
N ILE A 651 11.33 46.02 -11.33
CA ILE A 651 10.22 46.01 -12.30
C ILE A 651 10.17 47.35 -13.05
N GLY A 652 10.32 48.48 -12.36
CA GLY A 652 10.37 49.81 -12.97
C GLY A 652 11.52 49.96 -13.98
N ARG A 653 12.71 49.43 -13.66
CA ARG A 653 13.84 49.39 -14.59
C ARG A 653 13.57 48.48 -15.79
N MET A 654 12.93 47.34 -15.59
CA MET A 654 12.56 46.40 -16.65
C MET A 654 11.53 47.02 -17.60
N VAL A 655 10.49 47.67 -17.08
CA VAL A 655 9.49 48.38 -17.88
C VAL A 655 10.13 49.54 -18.67
N ASN A 656 11.02 50.31 -18.07
CA ASN A 656 11.75 51.37 -18.78
C ASN A 656 12.68 50.81 -19.86
N TRP A 657 13.29 49.65 -19.65
CA TRP A 657 14.13 48.98 -20.63
C TRP A 657 13.30 48.47 -21.82
N ILE A 658 12.15 47.85 -21.55
CA ILE A 658 11.18 47.43 -22.59
C ILE A 658 10.68 48.65 -23.37
N GLY A 659 10.36 49.76 -22.68
CA GLY A 659 9.93 51.01 -23.33
C GLY A 659 10.99 51.67 -24.23
N ARG A 660 12.29 51.40 -24.02
CA ARG A 660 13.39 51.82 -24.91
C ARG A 660 13.69 50.85 -26.05
N MET A 661 13.18 49.61 -25.98
CA MET A 661 13.25 48.65 -27.08
C MET A 661 12.09 48.81 -28.06
N VAL A 662 10.97 49.38 -27.59
CA VAL A 662 9.74 49.57 -28.37
C VAL A 662 9.66 50.95 -29.05
N ASN A 663 10.47 51.92 -28.62
CA ASN A 663 10.76 53.18 -29.34
C ASN A 663 12.09 53.05 -30.07
#